data_AF-A0A7W0WU18-F1
#
_entry.id   AF-A0A7W0WU18-F1
#
_cell.length_a   1.000
_cell.length_b   1.000
_cell.length_c   1.000
_cell.angle_alpha   90.00
_cell.angle_beta   90.00
_cell.angle_gamma   90.00
#
_symmetry.space_group_name_H-M   'P 1'
#
loop_
_entity.id
_entity.type
_entity.pdbx_description
1 polymer ?
#
loop_
_entity_poly.entity_id
_entity_poly.type
_entity_poly.pdbx_seq_one_letter_code
_entity_poly.pdbx_strand_id
1 'polypeptide(L)'
;MGRTKLILVGGLLMTFAAAERGEAATFTFTPAADAKVVSTYPTTNYASNTRIVVDALPATQSLIRFNVSGISGTVTRARVRLFVSDPSSDAAALYRTSSAWSETSVNWNTKPAPTGSAFGDITTAASGTWIEYSVTSAVTANGSYDFVLSGGSGDGSTYHSREASERPQLVIETTTTTEPPPPPPPLPPPPTGTGMTVNVTLQPRTGISGTQRVNFAVPFAKGQLLDPDNVRVLDGSSELRAARRELATHPDGSIRSVQIQVDVPVSIGKVLTVRANETPTTTALSMVAVSTTLASDSGPNVWARLPAAWLAASGVTGPQVTEASVEGTNLDAFDNVCDYQNHGVTQFISQQSAKDVWLYDRATLMYRGHARRGDQLTLESAYREAAIYRNGLTGTDASTRIGVPSAADDLKYHYTQGLALHYLMTGDDRFRESAEDVGQRIAALWTSPGYAGGSDFWTERHAGFALLGYVWARIVTDDLGAYFDGKSDAAVDAYLSMQQTYPATWTDLGARCFGHTDTSAGEDFAGTWGCSPWMSAILADGLDAYATDRGGTRATNAKSAIVKLGKIIARDGRDSTGKPYYWMGIGSVADDVDPYDEHWGEPAYVVAMAWHHGGRTDASLQSAATSMLAGLKSKASSPHMRSFNWQCRSAVATPYYLK
;
A
#
# COMPACT_ATOMS: atom_id res chain seq x y z
N MET A 1 71.09 27.35 5.68
CA MET A 1 69.95 27.40 6.63
C MET A 1 68.82 28.16 5.95
N GLY A 2 67.65 27.54 5.79
CA GLY A 2 66.49 28.19 5.16
C GLY A 2 65.49 27.14 4.67
N ARG A 3 64.70 26.60 5.60
CA ARG A 3 63.60 25.66 5.29
C ARG A 3 62.41 26.46 4.76
N THR A 4 62.00 26.23 3.52
CA THR A 4 60.74 26.74 2.96
C THR A 4 59.59 25.88 3.50
N LYS A 5 58.74 26.47 4.35
CA LYS A 5 57.51 25.84 4.86
C LYS A 5 56.40 25.97 3.82
N LEU A 6 55.82 24.84 3.44
CA LEU A 6 54.57 24.72 2.69
C LEU A 6 53.41 25.07 3.65
N ILE A 7 52.61 26.09 3.33
CA ILE A 7 51.38 26.42 4.06
C ILE A 7 50.26 25.56 3.47
N LEU A 8 49.76 24.61 4.26
CA LEU A 8 48.57 23.83 3.97
C LEU A 8 47.35 24.65 4.42
N VAL A 9 46.49 25.07 3.49
CA VAL A 9 45.19 25.67 3.83
C VAL A 9 44.23 24.53 4.13
N GLY A 10 44.03 24.23 5.41
CA GLY A 10 43.00 23.29 5.87
C GLY A 10 41.63 23.94 5.81
N GLY A 11 40.78 23.48 4.88
CA GLY A 11 39.36 23.79 4.87
C GLY A 11 38.68 23.13 6.06
N LEU A 12 38.17 23.93 6.99
CA LEU A 12 37.36 23.49 8.12
C LEU A 12 35.98 23.06 7.58
N LEU A 13 35.71 21.76 7.48
CA LEU A 13 34.34 21.25 7.34
C LEU A 13 33.58 21.56 8.63
N MET A 14 32.67 22.52 8.59
CA MET A 14 31.62 22.64 9.61
C MET A 14 30.58 21.55 9.36
N THR A 15 30.62 20.48 10.15
CA THR A 15 29.52 19.52 10.24
C THR A 15 28.36 20.16 10.98
N PHE A 16 27.28 20.46 10.28
CA PHE A 16 25.99 20.74 10.91
C PHE A 16 25.45 19.41 11.46
N ALA A 17 25.44 19.25 12.78
CA ALA A 17 24.69 18.17 13.41
C ALA A 17 23.19 18.44 13.19
N ALA A 18 22.53 17.57 12.43
CA ALA A 18 21.07 17.58 12.32
C ALA A 18 20.51 17.22 13.71
N ALA A 19 19.69 18.10 14.28
CA ALA A 19 19.01 17.82 15.54
C ALA A 19 17.97 16.71 15.30
N GLU A 20 18.07 15.63 16.07
CA GLU A 20 17.08 14.55 16.12
C GLU A 20 15.69 15.15 16.43
N ARG A 21 14.71 14.92 15.55
CA ARG A 21 13.31 15.22 15.86
C ARG A 21 12.58 13.91 16.10
N GLY A 22 12.36 13.59 17.37
CA GLY A 22 11.41 12.54 17.74
C GLY A 22 9.98 12.98 17.45
N GLU A 23 9.16 12.08 16.91
CA GLU A 23 7.72 12.30 16.77
C GLU A 23 7.04 11.88 18.07
N ALA A 24 6.31 12.81 18.70
CA ALA A 24 5.59 12.56 19.94
C ALA A 24 4.13 12.22 19.65
N ALA A 25 3.64 11.09 20.18
CA ALA A 25 2.24 10.68 20.09
C ALA A 25 1.61 10.64 21.49
N THR A 26 0.32 10.99 21.60
CA THR A 26 -0.45 10.93 22.86
C THR A 26 -1.64 9.97 22.72
N PHE A 27 -1.75 9.02 23.62
CA PHE A 27 -2.80 8.01 23.71
C PHE A 27 -3.59 8.21 25.00
N THR A 28 -4.92 8.07 24.97
CA THR A 28 -5.78 8.16 26.16
C THR A 28 -6.64 6.90 26.29
N PHE A 29 -6.50 6.20 27.41
CA PHE A 29 -7.25 4.98 27.72
C PHE A 29 -8.27 5.24 28.83
N THR A 30 -9.46 4.66 28.68
CA THR A 30 -10.50 4.68 29.72
C THR A 30 -10.42 3.41 30.58
N PRO A 31 -10.89 3.43 31.84
CA PRO A 31 -10.82 2.28 32.73
C PRO A 31 -11.64 1.10 32.20
N ALA A 32 -11.02 -0.08 32.22
CA ALA A 32 -11.66 -1.35 31.93
C ALA A 32 -12.48 -1.89 33.12
N ALA A 33 -12.12 -1.48 34.33
CA ALA A 33 -12.84 -1.78 35.57
C ALA A 33 -12.50 -0.75 36.66
N ASP A 34 -13.44 -0.46 37.56
CA ASP A 34 -13.15 0.18 38.85
C ASP A 34 -14.04 -0.39 39.97
N ALA A 35 -13.68 -0.19 41.23
CA ALA A 35 -14.50 -0.60 42.37
C ALA A 35 -14.07 0.12 43.65
N LYS A 36 -15.02 0.54 44.48
CA LYS A 36 -14.75 0.98 45.85
C LYS A 36 -14.98 -0.12 46.86
N VAL A 37 -14.24 -0.08 47.98
CA VAL A 37 -14.33 -1.02 49.08
C VAL A 37 -14.26 -0.27 50.41
N VAL A 38 -15.17 -0.60 51.34
CA VAL A 38 -15.40 0.17 52.57
C VAL A 38 -15.26 -0.73 53.79
N SER A 39 -14.47 -0.31 54.79
CA SER A 39 -14.13 -1.15 55.94
C SER A 39 -15.30 -1.49 56.86
N THR A 40 -16.26 -0.59 57.00
CA THR A 40 -17.48 -0.79 57.81
C THR A 40 -18.50 -1.70 57.12
N TYR A 41 -18.35 -1.95 55.81
CA TYR A 41 -19.20 -2.84 55.01
C TYR A 41 -18.35 -3.92 54.34
N PRO A 42 -17.71 -4.80 55.12
CA PRO A 42 -16.56 -5.53 54.64
C PRO A 42 -16.87 -6.62 53.59
N THR A 43 -18.13 -7.02 53.46
CA THR A 43 -18.62 -8.02 52.49
C THR A 43 -19.40 -7.41 51.33
N THR A 44 -19.66 -6.09 51.35
CA THR A 44 -20.45 -5.41 50.32
C THR A 44 -19.59 -5.15 49.08
N ASN A 45 -20.12 -5.52 47.91
CA ASN A 45 -19.59 -5.12 46.62
C ASN A 45 -20.37 -3.90 46.12
N TYR A 46 -19.65 -2.95 45.53
CA TYR A 46 -20.20 -1.68 45.06
C TYR A 46 -20.08 -1.54 43.53
N ALA A 47 -20.24 -2.63 42.78
CA ALA A 47 -20.21 -2.60 41.31
C ALA A 47 -21.17 -1.53 40.76
N SER A 48 -20.79 -0.89 39.65
CA SER A 48 -21.57 0.16 38.97
C SER A 48 -21.82 1.41 39.82
N ASN A 49 -21.08 1.61 40.92
CA ASN A 49 -21.14 2.86 41.68
C ASN A 49 -20.51 3.99 40.86
N THR A 50 -21.22 5.11 40.74
CA THR A 50 -20.78 6.24 39.91
C THR A 50 -19.65 7.08 40.53
N ARG A 51 -19.08 6.63 41.65
CA ARG A 51 -18.09 7.37 42.44
C ARG A 51 -16.95 6.47 42.89
N ILE A 52 -15.73 6.94 42.62
CA ILE A 52 -14.49 6.47 43.23
C ILE A 52 -14.31 7.27 44.52
N VAL A 53 -14.14 6.59 45.64
CA VAL A 53 -14.04 7.23 46.97
C VAL A 53 -12.79 6.72 47.68
N VAL A 54 -12.12 7.62 48.38
CA VAL A 54 -10.97 7.29 49.23
C VAL A 54 -11.13 8.07 50.53
N ASP A 55 -11.04 7.38 51.66
CA ASP A 55 -11.29 7.97 52.98
C ASP A 55 -10.54 7.16 54.06
N ALA A 56 -10.15 7.82 55.16
CA ALA A 56 -9.56 7.18 56.33
C ALA A 56 -10.62 6.69 57.34
N LEU A 57 -11.80 7.33 57.42
CA LEU A 57 -12.81 7.06 58.46
C LEU A 57 -14.27 7.17 57.95
N PRO A 58 -14.95 6.05 57.61
CA PRO A 58 -14.43 4.68 57.58
C PRO A 58 -13.44 4.49 56.43
N ALA A 59 -12.44 3.63 56.66
CA ALA A 59 -11.40 3.39 55.67
C ALA A 59 -12.01 2.89 54.36
N THR A 60 -11.82 3.67 53.31
CA THR A 60 -12.35 3.45 51.97
C THR A 60 -11.21 3.50 50.96
N GLN A 61 -11.13 2.48 50.11
CA GLN A 61 -10.15 2.41 49.01
C GLN A 61 -10.89 2.20 47.70
N SER A 62 -10.25 2.55 46.60
CA SER A 62 -10.80 2.30 45.26
C SER A 62 -9.76 1.67 44.34
N LEU A 63 -10.17 0.69 43.56
CA LEU A 63 -9.36 -0.02 42.56
C LEU A 63 -9.71 0.47 41.16
N ILE A 64 -8.72 0.54 40.27
CA ILE A 64 -8.91 0.93 38.87
C ILE A 64 -8.01 0.07 37.98
N ARG A 65 -8.56 -0.46 36.88
CA ARG A 65 -7.81 -1.22 35.86
C ARG A 65 -7.87 -0.50 34.52
N PHE A 66 -6.71 -0.38 33.87
CA PHE A 66 -6.59 0.07 32.49
C PHE A 66 -6.03 -1.04 31.60
N ASN A 67 -6.59 -1.21 30.41
CA ASN A 67 -6.05 -2.10 29.37
C ASN A 67 -5.43 -1.25 28.27
N VAL A 68 -4.10 -1.31 28.13
CA VAL A 68 -3.33 -0.55 27.16
C VAL A 68 -3.02 -1.43 25.97
N SER A 69 -3.45 -1.01 24.78
CA SER A 69 -3.18 -1.67 23.52
C SER A 69 -2.97 -0.64 22.41
N GLY A 70 -2.11 -0.94 21.44
CA GLY A 70 -1.89 -0.10 20.26
C GLY A 70 -0.92 1.07 20.47
N ILE A 71 -0.22 1.17 21.61
CA ILE A 71 0.88 2.13 21.73
C ILE A 71 2.11 1.64 20.97
N SER A 72 2.80 2.59 20.32
CA SER A 72 4.06 2.41 19.58
C SER A 72 5.06 3.49 19.98
N GLY A 73 6.35 3.20 19.86
CA GLY A 73 7.43 4.07 20.35
C GLY A 73 7.72 3.90 21.85
N THR A 74 8.71 4.64 22.34
CA THR A 74 9.12 4.60 23.76
C THR A 74 8.18 5.46 24.59
N VAL A 75 7.58 4.91 25.65
CA VAL A 75 6.78 5.70 26.59
C VAL A 75 7.69 6.70 27.31
N THR A 76 7.44 7.98 27.11
CA THR A 76 8.19 9.07 27.77
C THR A 76 7.43 9.64 28.96
N ARG A 77 6.10 9.56 28.94
CA ARG A 77 5.26 9.97 30.07
C ARG A 77 4.00 9.13 30.11
N ALA A 78 3.61 8.65 31.29
CA ALA A 78 2.30 8.07 31.52
C ALA A 78 1.67 8.67 32.78
N ARG A 79 0.40 9.06 32.70
CA ARG A 79 -0.33 9.75 33.77
C ARG A 79 -1.71 9.16 33.97
N VAL A 80 -2.06 8.79 35.19
CA VAL A 80 -3.45 8.52 35.57
C VAL A 80 -4.09 9.83 35.99
N ARG A 81 -5.20 10.21 35.36
CA ARG A 81 -5.96 11.43 35.65
C ARG A 81 -7.31 11.05 36.24
N LEU A 82 -7.69 11.69 37.36
CA LEU A 82 -8.97 11.50 38.03
C LEU A 82 -9.69 12.84 38.17
N PHE A 83 -10.96 12.88 37.82
CA PHE A 83 -11.76 14.10 37.92
C PHE A 83 -12.40 14.20 39.31
N VAL A 84 -12.11 15.29 40.02
CA VAL A 84 -12.54 15.53 41.40
C VAL A 84 -13.98 16.01 41.41
N SER A 85 -14.87 15.26 42.06
CA SER A 85 -16.27 15.69 42.27
C SER A 85 -16.53 16.26 43.65
N ASP A 86 -15.68 15.94 44.63
CA ASP A 86 -15.73 16.48 45.99
C ASP A 86 -14.31 16.84 46.44
N PRO A 87 -14.03 18.11 46.84
CA PRO A 87 -12.67 18.54 47.12
C PRO A 87 -12.12 17.92 48.40
N SER A 88 -10.80 17.91 48.54
CA SER A 88 -10.13 17.44 49.76
C SER A 88 -8.83 18.21 50.01
N SER A 89 -8.51 18.42 51.28
CA SER A 89 -7.23 18.97 51.72
C SER A 89 -6.12 17.92 51.89
N ASP A 90 -6.43 16.65 51.62
CA ASP A 90 -5.50 15.53 51.58
C ASP A 90 -6.10 14.45 50.69
N ALA A 91 -5.75 14.47 49.41
CA ALA A 91 -6.28 13.53 48.44
C ALA A 91 -5.62 12.16 48.63
N ALA A 92 -5.98 11.20 47.77
CA ALA A 92 -5.45 9.85 47.88
C ALA A 92 -3.97 9.74 47.44
N ALA A 93 -3.31 8.68 47.88
CA ALA A 93 -2.10 8.19 47.23
C ALA A 93 -2.46 7.04 46.26
N LEU A 94 -1.76 6.98 45.13
CA LEU A 94 -1.96 5.94 44.11
C LEU A 94 -0.85 4.89 44.17
N TYR A 95 -1.22 3.61 44.21
CA TYR A 95 -0.29 2.48 44.26
C TYR A 95 -0.59 1.48 43.14
N ARG A 96 0.37 0.60 42.83
CA ARG A 96 0.05 -0.64 42.10
C ARG A 96 -0.72 -1.59 43.00
N THR A 97 -1.47 -2.49 42.37
CA THR A 97 -2.05 -3.64 43.06
C THR A 97 -2.05 -4.86 42.13
N SER A 98 -2.40 -6.02 42.68
CA SER A 98 -2.55 -7.25 41.92
C SER A 98 -3.79 -7.17 41.00
N SER A 99 -3.75 -7.86 39.85
CA SER A 99 -4.90 -8.02 38.97
C SER A 99 -5.90 -9.08 39.46
N ALA A 100 -5.65 -9.71 40.61
CA ALA A 100 -6.50 -10.73 41.22
C ALA A 100 -7.76 -10.15 41.89
N TRP A 101 -8.56 -9.41 41.13
CA TRP A 101 -9.87 -8.90 41.53
C TRP A 101 -10.78 -8.75 40.30
N SER A 102 -12.09 -8.79 40.54
CA SER A 102 -13.11 -8.40 39.57
C SER A 102 -14.03 -7.34 40.18
N GLU A 103 -14.43 -6.37 39.36
CA GLU A 103 -15.33 -5.27 39.76
C GLU A 103 -16.64 -5.78 40.37
N THR A 104 -17.17 -6.89 39.88
CA THR A 104 -18.44 -7.49 40.33
C THR A 104 -18.35 -8.35 41.59
N SER A 105 -17.15 -8.59 42.14
CA SER A 105 -16.99 -9.49 43.31
C SER A 105 -16.06 -8.96 44.40
N VAL A 106 -15.23 -7.96 44.11
CA VAL A 106 -14.29 -7.40 45.10
C VAL A 106 -15.05 -6.71 46.24
N ASN A 107 -14.60 -6.93 47.47
CA ASN A 107 -15.08 -6.29 48.67
C ASN A 107 -13.89 -5.98 49.59
N TRP A 108 -14.13 -5.39 50.77
CA TRP A 108 -13.07 -5.01 51.69
C TRP A 108 -12.17 -6.18 52.10
N ASN A 109 -12.75 -7.37 52.29
CA ASN A 109 -12.03 -8.56 52.72
C ASN A 109 -11.22 -9.20 51.59
N THR A 110 -11.66 -9.06 50.34
CA THR A 110 -11.04 -9.70 49.17
C THR A 110 -10.15 -8.78 48.34
N LYS A 111 -10.08 -7.48 48.68
CA LYS A 111 -9.28 -6.51 47.92
C LYS A 111 -7.78 -6.87 47.94
N PRO A 112 -7.09 -6.79 46.79
CA PRO A 112 -5.64 -6.94 46.77
C PRO A 112 -4.96 -5.74 47.44
N ALA A 113 -3.90 -6.02 48.20
CA ALA A 113 -3.13 -4.99 48.91
C ALA A 113 -2.31 -4.11 47.93
N PRO A 114 -2.05 -2.84 48.27
CA PRO A 114 -1.09 -2.00 47.56
C PRO A 114 0.29 -2.68 47.45
N THR A 115 0.95 -2.53 46.31
CA THR A 115 2.30 -3.05 46.05
C THR A 115 3.25 -1.93 45.64
N GLY A 116 4.48 -1.99 46.15
CA GLY A 116 5.52 -0.99 45.89
C GLY A 116 5.28 0.34 46.61
N SER A 117 6.02 1.37 46.17
CA SER A 117 5.86 2.75 46.64
C SER A 117 4.70 3.45 45.94
N ALA A 118 4.14 4.49 46.58
CA ALA A 118 3.16 5.37 45.94
C ALA A 118 3.74 6.07 44.70
N PHE A 119 2.92 6.27 43.68
CA PHE A 119 3.24 7.09 42.50
C PHE A 119 3.16 8.60 42.76
N GLY A 120 2.60 8.96 43.90
CA GLY A 120 2.42 10.32 44.36
C GLY A 120 1.38 10.35 45.48
N ASP A 121 1.44 11.41 46.27
CA ASP A 121 0.48 11.71 47.32
C ASP A 121 0.05 13.18 47.11
N ILE A 122 -1.18 13.37 46.64
CA ILE A 122 -1.65 14.68 46.20
C ILE A 122 -2.33 15.37 47.37
N THR A 123 -1.68 16.39 47.93
CA THR A 123 -2.12 17.03 49.18
C THR A 123 -3.26 18.03 49.01
N THR A 124 -3.85 18.17 47.83
CA THR A 124 -5.03 19.03 47.61
C THR A 124 -5.77 18.64 46.33
N ALA A 125 -7.08 18.44 46.42
CA ALA A 125 -7.96 18.17 45.30
C ALA A 125 -9.07 19.22 45.29
N ALA A 126 -9.16 20.06 44.25
CA ALA A 126 -10.24 21.02 44.09
C ALA A 126 -11.38 20.43 43.25
N SER A 127 -12.63 20.64 43.65
CA SER A 127 -13.80 20.18 42.86
C SER A 127 -13.77 20.74 41.44
N GLY A 128 -14.17 19.92 40.47
CA GLY A 128 -14.21 20.30 39.06
C GLY A 128 -12.85 20.31 38.36
N THR A 129 -11.80 19.77 39.00
CA THR A 129 -10.44 19.71 38.44
C THR A 129 -9.97 18.27 38.23
N TRP A 130 -8.94 18.10 37.40
CA TRP A 130 -8.24 16.83 37.25
C TRP A 130 -7.04 16.80 38.18
N ILE A 131 -6.91 15.73 38.96
CA ILE A 131 -5.65 15.37 39.61
C ILE A 131 -4.89 14.35 38.77
N GLU A 132 -3.56 14.37 38.80
CA GLU A 132 -2.72 13.53 37.95
C GLU A 132 -1.61 12.83 38.74
N TYR A 133 -1.50 11.52 38.60
CA TYR A 133 -0.38 10.73 39.12
C TYR A 133 0.54 10.30 37.98
N SER A 134 1.84 10.54 38.10
CA SER A 134 2.83 10.04 37.15
C SER A 134 3.06 8.54 37.37
N VAL A 135 2.63 7.73 36.41
CA VAL A 135 2.77 6.26 36.44
C VAL A 135 3.74 5.76 35.37
N THR A 136 4.58 6.66 34.84
CA THR A 136 5.55 6.38 33.77
C THR A 136 6.46 5.19 34.08
N SER A 137 6.88 5.04 35.34
CA SER A 137 7.73 3.92 35.78
C SER A 137 7.03 2.55 35.75
N ALA A 138 5.69 2.54 35.67
CA ALA A 138 4.89 1.33 35.76
C ALA A 138 4.14 0.98 34.47
N VAL A 139 3.97 1.95 33.56
CA VAL A 139 3.29 1.79 32.26
C VAL A 139 4.32 2.03 31.17
N THR A 140 4.99 0.96 30.75
CA THR A 140 6.11 1.02 29.78
C THR A 140 5.80 0.36 28.45
N ALA A 141 4.71 -0.41 28.35
CA ALA A 141 4.31 -1.12 27.14
C ALA A 141 2.79 -1.40 27.10
N ASN A 142 2.32 -2.07 26.05
CA ASN A 142 0.96 -2.63 26.01
C ASN A 142 0.79 -3.67 27.15
N GLY A 143 -0.37 -3.68 27.80
CA GLY A 143 -0.63 -4.56 28.95
C GLY A 143 -1.82 -4.12 29.80
N SER A 144 -2.13 -4.92 30.83
CA SER A 144 -3.13 -4.58 31.83
C SER A 144 -2.47 -3.98 33.07
N TYR A 145 -3.01 -2.88 33.57
CA TYR A 145 -2.45 -2.08 34.64
C TYR A 145 -3.48 -1.81 35.73
N ASP A 146 -3.25 -2.42 36.89
CA ASP A 146 -4.10 -2.32 38.07
C ASP A 146 -3.49 -1.39 39.11
N PHE A 147 -4.32 -0.46 39.59
CA PHE A 147 -3.98 0.51 40.61
C PHE A 147 -4.98 0.49 41.76
N VAL A 148 -4.53 0.92 42.93
CA VAL A 148 -5.37 1.16 44.10
C VAL A 148 -5.10 2.56 44.64
N LEU A 149 -6.17 3.32 44.86
CA LEU A 149 -6.16 4.56 45.60
C LEU A 149 -6.38 4.24 47.08
N SER A 150 -5.44 4.66 47.90
CA SER A 150 -5.45 4.44 49.34
C SER A 150 -4.77 5.61 50.04
N GLY A 151 -5.26 5.99 51.21
CA GLY A 151 -4.76 7.15 51.96
C GLY A 151 -5.84 8.20 52.15
N GLY A 152 -5.44 9.46 52.34
CA GLY A 152 -6.32 10.59 52.59
C GLY A 152 -6.56 10.90 54.08
N SER A 153 -7.10 12.10 54.32
CA SER A 153 -7.55 12.54 55.64
C SER A 153 -8.95 12.02 55.96
N GLY A 154 -9.45 12.29 57.17
CA GLY A 154 -10.85 11.99 57.54
C GLY A 154 -11.91 12.83 56.81
N ASP A 155 -11.50 13.73 55.90
CA ASP A 155 -12.39 14.53 55.03
C ASP A 155 -12.68 13.84 53.68
N GLY A 156 -12.04 12.69 53.41
CA GLY A 156 -12.25 11.90 52.20
C GLY A 156 -11.93 12.63 50.89
N SER A 157 -11.92 11.91 49.77
CA SER A 157 -11.88 12.49 48.42
C SER A 157 -12.75 11.66 47.49
N THR A 158 -13.52 12.34 46.64
CA THR A 158 -14.42 11.69 45.70
C THR A 158 -14.08 12.08 44.27
N TYR A 159 -14.03 11.07 43.40
CA TYR A 159 -13.77 11.20 41.99
C TYR A 159 -14.86 10.54 41.15
N HIS A 160 -14.94 10.92 39.89
CA HIS A 160 -15.78 10.24 38.91
C HIS A 160 -15.29 8.81 38.65
N SER A 161 -16.21 7.87 38.51
CA SER A 161 -15.94 6.49 38.09
C SER A 161 -16.04 6.33 36.58
N ARG A 162 -15.84 5.11 36.09
CA ARG A 162 -15.96 4.71 34.68
C ARG A 162 -17.34 4.98 34.06
N GLU A 163 -18.39 5.07 34.88
CA GLU A 163 -19.77 5.33 34.48
C GLU A 163 -20.03 6.81 34.18
N ALA A 164 -19.15 7.73 34.59
CA ALA A 164 -19.33 9.16 34.40
C ALA A 164 -18.84 9.67 33.01
N SER A 165 -19.22 10.91 32.68
CA SER A 165 -18.72 11.65 31.50
C SER A 165 -17.22 11.95 31.62
N GLU A 166 -16.78 12.54 32.73
CA GLU A 166 -15.39 12.82 33.05
C GLU A 166 -14.75 11.63 33.80
N ARG A 167 -14.79 10.46 33.18
CA ARG A 167 -14.24 9.20 33.75
C ARG A 167 -12.71 9.23 33.88
N PRO A 168 -12.12 8.38 34.74
CA PRO A 168 -10.67 8.22 34.85
C PRO A 168 -9.98 8.04 33.49
N GLN A 169 -8.75 8.54 33.37
CA GLN A 169 -7.95 8.43 32.14
C GLN A 169 -6.55 7.93 32.45
N LEU A 170 -6.01 7.06 31.61
CA LEU A 170 -4.58 6.80 31.51
C LEU A 170 -4.06 7.45 30.23
N VAL A 171 -3.32 8.54 30.36
CA VAL A 171 -2.73 9.30 29.26
C VAL A 171 -1.27 8.88 29.10
N ILE A 172 -0.91 8.39 27.93
CA ILE A 172 0.44 7.91 27.60
C ILE A 172 0.99 8.77 26.46
N GLU A 173 2.16 9.35 26.66
CA GLU A 173 2.95 10.02 25.65
C GLU A 173 4.09 9.09 25.25
N THR A 174 4.24 8.85 23.96
CA THR A 174 5.37 8.10 23.40
C THR A 174 6.19 9.00 22.49
N THR A 175 7.49 8.72 22.40
CA THR A 175 8.35 9.27 21.37
C THR A 175 8.92 8.14 20.54
N THR A 176 8.85 8.28 19.23
CA THR A 176 9.69 7.50 18.33
C THR A 176 10.94 8.33 18.06
N THR A 177 12.10 7.83 18.51
CA THR A 177 13.36 8.32 17.98
C THR A 177 13.49 7.74 16.58
N THR A 178 13.22 8.55 15.56
CA THR A 178 13.85 8.33 14.27
C THR A 178 15.32 8.70 14.46
N GLU A 179 16.17 7.71 14.67
CA GLU A 179 17.59 7.90 14.40
C GLU A 179 17.66 8.48 12.97
N PRO A 180 18.28 9.65 12.71
CA PRO A 180 18.66 9.96 11.35
C PRO A 180 19.48 8.76 10.91
N PRO A 181 19.15 8.11 9.77
CA PRO A 181 19.85 6.89 9.39
C PRO A 181 21.34 7.18 9.51
N PRO A 182 22.16 6.26 10.08
CA PRO A 182 23.60 6.43 9.99
C PRO A 182 23.90 6.82 8.54
N PRO A 183 24.79 7.81 8.27
CA PRO A 183 25.20 8.04 6.90
C PRO A 183 25.53 6.65 6.39
N PRO A 184 24.91 6.21 5.27
CA PRO A 184 24.95 4.81 4.89
C PRO A 184 26.41 4.40 5.04
N PRO A 185 26.73 3.28 5.73
CA PRO A 185 28.08 2.75 5.58
C PRO A 185 28.34 2.83 4.07
N PRO A 186 29.47 3.43 3.61
CA PRO A 186 29.74 3.51 2.18
C PRO A 186 29.38 2.13 1.69
N LEU A 187 28.38 2.05 0.78
CA LEU A 187 27.76 0.78 0.43
C LEU A 187 28.89 -0.23 0.43
N PRO A 188 28.85 -1.34 1.19
CA PRO A 188 29.78 -2.41 0.86
C PRO A 188 29.62 -2.52 -0.65
N PRO A 189 30.69 -2.27 -1.45
CA PRO A 189 30.54 -2.07 -2.88
C PRO A 189 29.58 -3.15 -3.30
N PRO A 190 28.42 -2.80 -3.92
CA PRO A 190 27.34 -3.76 -4.19
C PRO A 190 28.08 -4.98 -4.64
N PRO A 191 27.90 -6.16 -3.99
CA PRO A 191 28.84 -7.26 -4.14
C PRO A 191 29.23 -7.21 -5.58
N THR A 192 30.52 -7.03 -5.87
CA THR A 192 31.01 -7.05 -7.25
C THR A 192 30.87 -8.50 -7.75
N GLY A 193 29.77 -9.16 -7.40
CA GLY A 193 29.08 -10.12 -8.21
C GLY A 193 28.95 -9.50 -9.56
N THR A 194 29.90 -9.88 -10.41
CA THR A 194 29.61 -10.36 -11.75
C THR A 194 28.54 -9.51 -12.43
N GLY A 195 28.97 -8.49 -13.18
CA GLY A 195 28.10 -7.54 -13.89
C GLY A 195 26.78 -8.15 -14.32
N MET A 196 25.66 -7.57 -13.88
CA MET A 196 24.35 -8.08 -14.23
C MET A 196 24.17 -7.97 -15.73
N THR A 197 23.85 -9.09 -16.37
CA THR A 197 23.81 -9.20 -17.82
C THR A 197 22.40 -9.48 -18.28
N VAL A 198 21.90 -8.68 -19.23
CA VAL A 198 20.63 -8.92 -19.93
C VAL A 198 20.86 -8.94 -21.44
N ASN A 199 20.27 -9.94 -22.10
CA ASN A 199 20.32 -10.08 -23.54
C ASN A 199 19.06 -9.47 -24.17
N VAL A 200 19.27 -8.50 -25.05
CA VAL A 200 18.20 -7.77 -25.75
C VAL A 200 18.15 -8.26 -27.20
N THR A 201 17.06 -8.92 -27.59
CA THR A 201 16.87 -9.40 -28.96
C THR A 201 16.25 -8.29 -29.82
N LEU A 202 16.93 -7.94 -30.90
CA LEU A 202 16.46 -6.97 -31.88
C LEU A 202 15.62 -7.63 -32.98
N GLN A 203 14.50 -7.00 -33.29
CA GLN A 203 13.60 -7.40 -34.38
C GLN A 203 13.27 -6.16 -35.23
N PRO A 204 13.99 -5.93 -36.33
CA PRO A 204 13.65 -4.88 -37.27
C PRO A 204 12.28 -5.12 -37.91
N ARG A 205 11.53 -4.06 -38.17
CA ARG A 205 10.32 -4.16 -38.98
C ARG A 205 10.65 -4.52 -40.42
N THR A 206 9.69 -5.10 -41.13
CA THR A 206 9.79 -5.37 -42.56
C THR A 206 10.23 -4.12 -43.31
N GLY A 207 11.30 -4.22 -44.11
CA GLY A 207 11.88 -3.11 -44.88
C GLY A 207 12.94 -2.29 -44.14
N ILE A 208 13.09 -2.46 -42.82
CA ILE A 208 14.15 -1.79 -42.04
C ILE A 208 15.44 -2.62 -42.11
N SER A 209 16.53 -1.97 -42.49
CA SER A 209 17.86 -2.61 -42.64
C SER A 209 18.99 -1.60 -42.41
N GLY A 210 20.24 -2.06 -42.44
CA GLY A 210 21.42 -1.21 -42.24
C GLY A 210 21.60 -0.75 -40.79
N THR A 211 22.39 0.30 -40.60
CA THR A 211 22.60 0.90 -39.27
C THR A 211 21.38 1.70 -38.86
N GLN A 212 20.82 1.38 -37.70
CA GLN A 212 19.67 2.07 -37.13
C GLN A 212 20.02 2.63 -35.75
N ARG A 213 19.42 3.76 -35.41
CA ARG A 213 19.32 4.23 -34.03
C ARG A 213 18.25 3.41 -33.33
N VAL A 214 18.67 2.47 -32.49
CA VAL A 214 17.78 1.60 -31.72
C VAL A 214 17.58 2.20 -30.33
N ASN A 215 16.33 2.38 -29.92
CA ASN A 215 15.94 2.91 -28.62
C ASN A 215 15.17 1.84 -27.82
N PHE A 216 15.55 1.65 -26.56
CA PHE A 216 14.87 0.74 -25.63
C PHE A 216 15.16 1.15 -24.20
N ALA A 217 14.40 0.63 -23.23
CA ALA A 217 14.73 0.80 -21.82
C ALA A 217 14.97 -0.56 -21.15
N VAL A 218 15.83 -0.55 -20.13
CA VAL A 218 16.12 -1.72 -19.29
C VAL A 218 15.67 -1.40 -17.87
N PRO A 219 14.61 -2.07 -17.37
CA PRO A 219 14.18 -1.91 -16.00
C PRO A 219 15.07 -2.68 -15.04
N PHE A 220 15.20 -2.17 -13.81
CA PHE A 220 16.00 -2.74 -12.74
C PHE A 220 15.18 -2.85 -11.46
N ALA A 221 15.38 -3.94 -10.72
CA ALA A 221 14.79 -4.10 -9.40
C ALA A 221 15.47 -3.15 -8.40
N LYS A 222 14.76 -2.90 -7.30
CA LYS A 222 15.25 -2.07 -6.20
C LYS A 222 16.65 -2.50 -5.75
N GLY A 223 17.56 -1.54 -5.64
CA GLY A 223 18.95 -1.72 -5.21
C GLY A 223 19.92 -2.25 -6.27
N GLN A 224 19.48 -2.52 -7.51
CA GLN A 224 20.33 -3.12 -8.54
C GLN A 224 21.27 -2.15 -9.24
N LEU A 225 20.83 -0.90 -9.48
CA LEU A 225 21.62 0.10 -10.19
C LEU A 225 21.43 1.47 -9.54
N LEU A 226 22.52 2.23 -9.38
CA LEU A 226 22.51 3.56 -8.75
C LEU A 226 22.97 4.67 -9.68
N ASP A 227 23.59 4.32 -10.80
CA ASP A 227 24.19 5.25 -11.74
C ASP A 227 23.89 4.77 -13.17
N PRO A 228 23.12 5.55 -13.96
CA PRO A 228 22.76 5.13 -15.31
C PRO A 228 23.97 5.05 -16.25
N ASP A 229 25.08 5.72 -15.92
CA ASP A 229 26.30 5.72 -16.72
C ASP A 229 27.09 4.42 -16.58
N ASN A 230 26.85 3.63 -15.51
CA ASN A 230 27.47 2.30 -15.33
C ASN A 230 26.72 1.19 -16.08
N VAL A 231 26.35 1.46 -17.34
CA VAL A 231 25.66 0.52 -18.22
C VAL A 231 26.38 0.40 -19.57
N ARG A 232 26.95 -0.77 -19.84
CA ARG A 232 27.59 -1.12 -21.11
C ARG A 232 26.62 -1.83 -22.04
N VAL A 233 26.79 -1.63 -23.35
CA VAL A 233 26.04 -2.36 -24.39
C VAL A 233 27.04 -2.97 -25.35
N LEU A 234 26.93 -4.28 -25.59
CA LEU A 234 27.85 -5.02 -26.44
C LEU A 234 27.11 -5.68 -27.62
N ASP A 235 27.75 -5.70 -28.78
CA ASP A 235 27.42 -6.55 -29.92
C ASP A 235 28.52 -7.62 -30.04
N GLY A 236 28.22 -8.83 -29.55
CA GLY A 236 29.24 -9.86 -29.30
C GLY A 236 30.26 -9.39 -28.24
N SER A 237 31.54 -9.33 -28.61
CA SER A 237 32.61 -8.82 -27.74
C SER A 237 32.88 -7.32 -27.90
N SER A 238 32.27 -6.66 -28.87
CA SER A 238 32.50 -5.24 -29.17
C SER A 238 31.55 -4.37 -28.35
N GLU A 239 32.09 -3.43 -27.56
CA GLU A 239 31.27 -2.43 -26.89
C GLU A 239 30.78 -1.38 -27.89
N LEU A 240 29.47 -1.14 -27.89
CA LEU A 240 28.84 -0.07 -28.65
C LEU A 240 28.88 1.22 -27.85
N ARG A 241 29.06 2.35 -28.55
CA ARG A 241 28.72 3.66 -27.99
C ARG A 241 27.23 3.67 -27.69
N ALA A 242 26.85 4.13 -26.51
CA ALA A 242 25.45 4.24 -26.12
C ALA A 242 25.14 5.59 -25.47
N ALA A 243 23.93 6.10 -25.68
CA ALA A 243 23.35 7.13 -24.83
C ALA A 243 22.59 6.44 -23.71
N ARG A 244 22.66 6.97 -22.49
CA ARG A 244 21.94 6.45 -21.31
C ARG A 244 21.19 7.59 -20.64
N ARG A 245 20.02 7.31 -20.09
CA ARG A 245 19.24 8.24 -19.27
C ARG A 245 18.44 7.48 -18.24
N GLU A 246 18.55 7.91 -16.99
CA GLU A 246 17.65 7.48 -15.92
C GLU A 246 16.22 7.93 -16.23
N LEU A 247 15.25 7.03 -16.07
CA LEU A 247 13.83 7.33 -16.30
C LEU A 247 13.06 7.56 -15.00
N ALA A 248 13.33 6.78 -13.97
CA ALA A 248 12.67 6.89 -12.67
C ALA A 248 13.51 6.19 -11.60
N THR A 249 13.22 6.47 -10.34
CA THR A 249 13.86 5.85 -9.18
C THR A 249 12.89 5.03 -8.34
N HIS A 250 13.44 4.09 -7.58
CA HIS A 250 12.79 3.45 -6.44
C HIS A 250 12.91 4.35 -5.21
N PRO A 251 12.12 4.11 -4.15
CA PRO A 251 12.17 4.92 -2.93
C PRO A 251 13.51 4.92 -2.18
N ASP A 252 14.41 3.97 -2.45
CA ASP A 252 15.77 3.95 -1.89
C ASP A 252 16.79 4.73 -2.73
N GLY A 253 16.34 5.42 -3.79
CA GLY A 253 17.19 6.15 -4.72
C GLY A 253 17.83 5.29 -5.81
N SER A 254 17.60 3.97 -5.83
CA SER A 254 18.06 3.13 -6.93
C SER A 254 17.24 3.35 -8.19
N ILE A 255 17.85 3.12 -9.35
CA ILE A 255 17.24 3.37 -10.65
C ILE A 255 16.21 2.28 -10.95
N ARG A 256 15.02 2.69 -11.37
CA ARG A 256 13.93 1.80 -11.78
C ARG A 256 14.04 1.39 -13.24
N SER A 257 14.50 2.29 -14.12
CA SER A 257 14.73 1.98 -15.53
C SER A 257 15.74 2.94 -16.17
N VAL A 258 16.53 2.42 -17.10
CA VAL A 258 17.49 3.19 -17.91
C VAL A 258 17.08 3.12 -19.37
N GLN A 259 16.84 4.26 -19.99
CA GLN A 259 16.74 4.35 -21.45
C GLN A 259 18.13 4.26 -22.07
N ILE A 260 18.23 3.47 -23.13
CA ILE A 260 19.44 3.19 -23.86
C ILE A 260 19.19 3.44 -25.36
N GLN A 261 20.12 4.15 -25.98
CA GLN A 261 20.18 4.29 -27.43
C GLN A 261 21.53 3.88 -27.99
N VAL A 262 21.52 3.09 -29.05
CA VAL A 262 22.72 2.64 -29.78
C VAL A 262 22.54 2.79 -31.28
N ASP A 263 23.64 3.03 -31.98
CA ASP A 263 23.70 2.93 -33.44
C ASP A 263 24.30 1.57 -33.81
N VAL A 264 23.50 0.69 -34.42
CA VAL A 264 23.92 -0.69 -34.71
C VAL A 264 23.37 -1.18 -36.05
N PRO A 265 24.16 -1.93 -36.86
CA PRO A 265 23.63 -2.64 -38.02
C PRO A 265 22.62 -3.69 -37.57
N VAL A 266 21.37 -3.58 -38.01
CA VAL A 266 20.29 -4.44 -37.53
C VAL A 266 20.02 -5.63 -38.43
N SER A 267 19.67 -6.75 -37.79
CA SER A 267 19.21 -7.96 -38.44
C SER A 267 18.22 -8.69 -37.51
N ILE A 268 17.31 -9.46 -38.10
CA ILE A 268 16.35 -10.28 -37.34
C ILE A 268 17.11 -11.19 -36.37
N GLY A 269 16.73 -11.17 -35.10
CA GLY A 269 17.31 -12.03 -34.07
C GLY A 269 18.70 -11.60 -33.58
N LYS A 270 19.22 -10.43 -34.01
CA LYS A 270 20.46 -9.88 -33.43
C LYS A 270 20.29 -9.71 -31.92
N VAL A 271 21.30 -10.11 -31.15
CA VAL A 271 21.30 -9.98 -29.69
C VAL A 271 22.33 -8.94 -29.27
N LEU A 272 21.90 -7.96 -28.51
CA LEU A 272 22.78 -7.06 -27.76
C LEU A 272 22.89 -7.56 -26.32
N THR A 273 24.08 -7.44 -25.74
CA THR A 273 24.30 -7.75 -24.32
C THR A 273 24.45 -6.45 -23.54
N VAL A 274 23.52 -6.17 -22.64
CA VAL A 274 23.60 -5.04 -21.71
C VAL A 274 24.19 -5.52 -20.41
N ARG A 275 25.23 -4.84 -19.92
CA ARG A 275 25.87 -5.12 -18.63
C ARG A 275 25.75 -3.92 -17.71
N ALA A 276 25.11 -4.12 -16.56
CA ALA A 276 24.93 -3.09 -15.54
C ALA A 276 26.00 -3.20 -14.45
N ASN A 277 26.24 -2.08 -13.76
CA ASN A 277 27.33 -1.87 -12.81
C ASN A 277 28.73 -2.05 -13.44
N GLU A 278 28.85 -1.73 -14.73
CA GLU A 278 30.13 -1.70 -15.42
C GLU A 278 30.33 -0.34 -16.09
N THR A 279 31.48 0.30 -15.85
CA THR A 279 31.81 1.58 -16.48
C THR A 279 32.11 1.39 -17.97
N PRO A 280 31.45 2.12 -18.88
CA PRO A 280 31.73 2.11 -20.31
C PRO A 280 33.17 2.47 -20.65
N THR A 281 33.74 1.79 -21.64
CA THR A 281 35.04 2.15 -22.22
C THR A 281 34.91 3.00 -23.48
N THR A 282 33.68 3.16 -23.97
CA THR A 282 33.34 3.94 -25.18
C THR A 282 32.81 5.33 -24.82
N THR A 283 32.96 6.30 -25.73
CA THR A 283 32.35 7.61 -25.57
C THR A 283 30.83 7.53 -25.74
N ALA A 284 30.09 8.29 -24.92
CA ALA A 284 28.64 8.33 -25.00
C ALA A 284 28.13 8.80 -26.37
N LEU A 285 26.95 8.33 -26.76
CA LEU A 285 26.16 8.93 -27.84
C LEU A 285 25.30 10.06 -27.28
N SER A 286 24.94 11.01 -28.12
CA SER A 286 23.87 11.97 -27.81
C SER A 286 22.52 11.27 -27.91
N MET A 287 21.68 11.47 -26.89
CA MET A 287 20.28 11.04 -26.88
C MET A 287 19.48 11.81 -27.94
N VAL A 288 18.62 11.12 -28.68
CA VAL A 288 17.61 11.75 -29.56
C VAL A 288 16.21 11.44 -29.05
N ALA A 289 15.21 12.25 -29.43
CA ALA A 289 13.82 12.00 -29.04
C ALA A 289 13.36 10.63 -29.56
N VAL A 290 12.60 9.88 -28.75
CA VAL A 290 12.10 8.55 -29.13
C VAL A 290 11.31 8.58 -30.43
N SER A 291 10.57 9.67 -30.69
CA SER A 291 9.81 9.90 -31.93
C SER A 291 10.65 9.76 -33.21
N THR A 292 11.95 10.06 -33.18
CA THR A 292 12.83 9.91 -34.36
C THR A 292 13.23 8.47 -34.63
N THR A 293 12.96 7.56 -33.69
CA THR A 293 13.28 6.12 -33.80
C THR A 293 12.06 5.30 -34.22
N LEU A 294 10.92 5.94 -34.43
CA LEU A 294 9.66 5.30 -34.78
C LEU A 294 9.49 5.16 -36.29
N ALA A 295 8.84 4.08 -36.72
CA ALA A 295 8.42 3.91 -38.11
C ALA A 295 7.17 4.75 -38.42
N SER A 296 6.32 4.92 -37.39
CA SER A 296 5.10 5.71 -37.35
C SER A 296 4.51 5.62 -35.93
N ASP A 297 3.26 6.03 -35.72
CA ASP A 297 2.51 5.76 -34.48
C ASP A 297 2.27 4.26 -34.21
N SER A 298 2.67 3.38 -35.13
CA SER A 298 2.50 1.92 -35.02
C SER A 298 3.68 1.21 -34.35
N GLY A 299 4.68 1.92 -33.83
CA GLY A 299 5.81 1.36 -33.08
C GLY A 299 7.22 1.75 -33.59
N PRO A 300 8.28 1.27 -32.91
CA PRO A 300 9.67 1.58 -33.25
C PRO A 300 10.09 0.95 -34.59
N ASN A 301 11.10 1.52 -35.25
CA ASN A 301 11.71 0.89 -36.43
C ASN A 301 12.30 -0.49 -36.12
N VAL A 302 12.79 -0.66 -34.90
CA VAL A 302 13.43 -1.87 -34.40
C VAL A 302 12.88 -2.17 -33.02
N TRP A 303 12.22 -3.31 -32.86
CA TRP A 303 11.81 -3.78 -31.55
C TRP A 303 13.01 -4.32 -30.79
N ALA A 304 13.08 -4.00 -29.50
CA ALA A 304 14.10 -4.49 -28.59
C ALA A 304 13.40 -5.27 -27.49
N ARG A 305 13.58 -6.60 -27.51
CA ARG A 305 12.87 -7.51 -26.62
C ARG A 305 13.78 -7.99 -25.51
N LEU A 306 13.32 -7.80 -24.27
CA LEU A 306 13.99 -8.31 -23.09
C LEU A 306 13.45 -9.70 -22.72
N PRO A 307 14.23 -10.53 -22.00
CA PRO A 307 13.77 -11.83 -21.54
C PRO A 307 12.68 -11.67 -20.47
N ALA A 308 11.66 -12.53 -20.49
CA ALA A 308 10.58 -12.53 -19.50
C ALA A 308 11.11 -12.58 -18.06
N ALA A 309 12.12 -13.42 -17.82
CA ALA A 309 12.73 -13.56 -16.50
C ALA A 309 13.30 -12.24 -15.96
N TRP A 310 13.90 -11.42 -16.83
CA TRP A 310 14.41 -10.09 -16.46
C TRP A 310 13.26 -9.13 -16.17
N LEU A 311 12.26 -9.08 -17.06
CA LEU A 311 11.11 -8.20 -16.91
C LEU A 311 10.33 -8.48 -15.62
N ALA A 312 10.00 -9.76 -15.36
CA ALA A 312 9.32 -10.17 -14.14
C ALA A 312 10.16 -9.87 -12.88
N ALA A 313 11.47 -10.16 -12.91
CA ALA A 313 12.35 -9.91 -11.77
C ALA A 313 12.59 -8.42 -11.48
N SER A 314 12.53 -7.56 -12.50
CA SER A 314 12.68 -6.11 -12.34
C SER A 314 11.56 -5.46 -11.52
N GLY A 315 10.37 -6.10 -11.49
CA GLY A 315 9.17 -5.54 -10.86
C GLY A 315 8.59 -4.32 -11.57
N VAL A 316 9.02 -3.99 -12.80
CA VAL A 316 8.57 -2.79 -13.52
C VAL A 316 7.06 -2.78 -13.80
N THR A 317 6.45 -3.96 -13.99
CA THR A 317 4.99 -4.12 -14.19
C THR A 317 4.25 -4.51 -12.91
N GLY A 318 4.89 -4.31 -11.75
CA GLY A 318 4.48 -4.85 -10.47
C GLY A 318 4.92 -6.30 -10.28
N PRO A 319 4.45 -6.97 -9.22
CA PRO A 319 4.84 -8.35 -8.93
C PRO A 319 4.35 -9.33 -10.00
N GLN A 320 5.26 -10.04 -10.65
CA GLN A 320 4.98 -10.99 -11.72
C GLN A 320 5.88 -12.24 -11.59
N VAL A 321 5.44 -13.33 -12.18
CA VAL A 321 6.27 -14.52 -12.47
C VAL A 321 6.14 -14.86 -13.94
N THR A 322 7.13 -15.52 -14.54
CA THR A 322 7.03 -15.94 -15.93
C THR A 322 6.10 -17.15 -16.08
N GLU A 323 5.40 -17.26 -17.21
CA GLU A 323 4.56 -18.43 -17.53
C GLU A 323 5.39 -19.72 -17.46
N ALA A 324 6.58 -19.70 -18.07
CA ALA A 324 7.53 -20.82 -18.01
C ALA A 324 7.96 -21.22 -16.58
N SER A 325 7.86 -20.33 -15.59
CA SER A 325 8.24 -20.65 -14.19
C SER A 325 7.12 -21.29 -13.37
N VAL A 326 5.91 -21.35 -13.92
CA VAL A 326 4.71 -21.94 -13.29
C VAL A 326 4.03 -22.99 -14.16
N GLU A 327 4.50 -23.19 -15.39
CA GLU A 327 4.01 -24.19 -16.33
C GLU A 327 3.85 -25.58 -15.68
N GLY A 328 2.69 -26.20 -15.87
CA GLY A 328 2.40 -27.54 -15.36
C GLY A 328 2.09 -27.60 -13.86
N THR A 329 2.09 -26.46 -13.17
CA THR A 329 1.67 -26.36 -11.76
C THR A 329 0.20 -25.96 -11.65
N ASN A 330 -0.32 -25.78 -10.43
CA ASN A 330 -1.65 -25.18 -10.23
C ASN A 330 -1.66 -23.65 -10.42
N LEU A 331 -0.49 -23.03 -10.60
CA LEU A 331 -0.33 -21.58 -10.72
C LEU A 331 -0.34 -21.07 -12.18
N ASP A 332 -0.39 -21.96 -13.16
CA ASP A 332 -0.48 -21.64 -14.60
C ASP A 332 -1.92 -21.33 -15.07
N ALA A 333 -2.89 -21.20 -14.15
CA ALA A 333 -4.31 -21.07 -14.48
C ALA A 333 -4.61 -19.91 -15.46
N PHE A 334 -3.87 -18.81 -15.35
CA PHE A 334 -4.01 -17.65 -16.24
C PHE A 334 -3.48 -17.90 -17.65
N ASP A 335 -2.57 -18.86 -17.85
CA ASP A 335 -1.97 -19.11 -19.17
C ASP A 335 -3.02 -19.67 -20.15
N ASN A 336 -4.06 -20.34 -19.63
CA ASN A 336 -5.20 -20.83 -20.42
C ASN A 336 -6.30 -19.79 -20.63
N VAL A 337 -6.45 -18.84 -19.70
CA VAL A 337 -7.52 -17.82 -19.75
C VAL A 337 -7.05 -16.60 -20.54
N CYS A 338 -5.77 -16.22 -20.44
CA CYS A 338 -5.24 -15.01 -21.05
C CYS A 338 -4.77 -15.25 -22.49
N ASP A 339 -5.73 -15.37 -23.39
CA ASP A 339 -5.48 -15.53 -24.83
C ASP A 339 -5.08 -14.21 -25.51
N TYR A 340 -3.81 -13.82 -25.33
CA TYR A 340 -3.24 -12.63 -25.95
C TYR A 340 -3.31 -12.67 -27.49
N GLN A 341 -3.30 -13.85 -28.11
CA GLN A 341 -3.31 -13.99 -29.57
C GLN A 341 -4.67 -13.57 -30.16
N ASN A 342 -5.77 -13.94 -29.50
CA ASN A 342 -7.12 -13.60 -29.93
C ASN A 342 -7.61 -12.25 -29.41
N HIS A 343 -6.98 -11.69 -28.38
CA HIS A 343 -7.35 -10.41 -27.78
C HIS A 343 -6.30 -9.30 -27.91
N GLY A 344 -5.33 -9.49 -28.81
CA GLY A 344 -4.29 -8.52 -29.13
C GLY A 344 -4.80 -7.29 -29.90
N VAL A 345 -3.86 -6.41 -30.23
CA VAL A 345 -4.14 -5.07 -30.80
C VAL A 345 -4.92 -5.11 -32.11
N THR A 346 -4.74 -6.13 -32.95
CA THR A 346 -5.47 -6.25 -34.22
C THR A 346 -6.98 -6.38 -33.98
N GLN A 347 -7.37 -7.23 -33.03
CA GLN A 347 -8.75 -7.47 -32.64
C GLN A 347 -9.31 -6.32 -31.79
N PHE A 348 -8.46 -5.64 -31.03
CA PHE A 348 -8.85 -4.41 -30.33
C PHE A 348 -9.20 -3.29 -31.30
N ILE A 349 -8.35 -3.02 -32.31
CA ILE A 349 -8.59 -1.95 -33.29
C ILE A 349 -9.91 -2.15 -34.04
N SER A 350 -10.29 -3.39 -34.35
CA SER A 350 -11.57 -3.66 -35.02
C SER A 350 -12.79 -3.39 -34.13
N GLN A 351 -12.61 -3.29 -32.81
CA GLN A 351 -13.68 -3.12 -31.82
C GLN A 351 -13.60 -1.79 -31.05
N GLN A 352 -12.52 -1.01 -31.17
CA GLN A 352 -12.23 0.16 -30.34
C GLN A 352 -13.25 1.31 -30.44
N SER A 353 -14.20 1.25 -31.39
CA SER A 353 -15.34 2.18 -31.43
C SER A 353 -16.35 1.91 -30.30
N ALA A 354 -16.33 0.71 -29.71
CA ALA A 354 -17.16 0.34 -28.57
C ALA A 354 -16.43 0.65 -27.26
N LYS A 355 -17.10 1.33 -26.31
CA LYS A 355 -16.47 1.79 -25.06
C LYS A 355 -16.11 0.66 -24.10
N ASP A 356 -16.80 -0.48 -24.19
CA ASP A 356 -16.65 -1.60 -23.27
C ASP A 356 -15.30 -2.32 -23.45
N VAL A 357 -14.79 -2.40 -24.69
CA VAL A 357 -13.47 -3.01 -24.95
C VAL A 357 -12.31 -2.18 -24.40
N TRP A 358 -12.54 -0.94 -23.96
CA TRP A 358 -11.52 -0.12 -23.30
C TRP A 358 -11.45 -0.32 -21.79
N LEU A 359 -12.42 -1.01 -21.17
CA LEU A 359 -12.42 -1.21 -19.72
C LEU A 359 -11.16 -1.97 -19.27
N TYR A 360 -10.60 -1.58 -18.12
CA TYR A 360 -9.48 -2.24 -17.42
C TYR A 360 -8.06 -2.04 -17.97
N ASP A 361 -7.76 -0.89 -18.56
CA ASP A 361 -6.39 -0.47 -18.93
C ASP A 361 -5.60 -1.55 -19.69
N ARG A 362 -5.88 -1.63 -20.98
CA ARG A 362 -5.30 -2.65 -21.85
C ARG A 362 -3.78 -2.54 -22.02
N ALA A 363 -3.24 -1.32 -21.96
CA ALA A 363 -1.80 -1.11 -22.06
C ALA A 363 -1.07 -1.81 -20.88
N THR A 364 -1.55 -1.60 -19.65
CA THR A 364 -1.01 -2.29 -18.47
C THR A 364 -1.13 -3.80 -18.58
N LEU A 365 -2.30 -4.29 -19.01
CA LEU A 365 -2.53 -5.72 -19.23
C LEU A 365 -1.50 -6.33 -20.19
N MET A 366 -1.27 -5.67 -21.33
CA MET A 366 -0.36 -6.18 -22.35
C MET A 366 1.10 -6.11 -21.89
N TYR A 367 1.49 -5.07 -21.14
CA TYR A 367 2.82 -5.01 -20.53
C TYR A 367 3.03 -6.10 -19.48
N ARG A 368 2.02 -6.41 -18.66
CA ARG A 368 2.08 -7.55 -17.72
C ARG A 368 2.18 -8.87 -18.45
N GLY A 369 1.40 -9.09 -19.51
CA GLY A 369 1.54 -10.24 -20.41
C GLY A 369 2.95 -10.34 -21.00
N HIS A 370 3.52 -9.21 -21.44
CA HIS A 370 4.89 -9.17 -21.95
C HIS A 370 5.94 -9.50 -20.89
N ALA A 371 5.77 -9.01 -19.65
CA ALA A 371 6.66 -9.37 -18.56
C ALA A 371 6.62 -10.88 -18.23
N ARG A 372 5.46 -11.51 -18.38
CA ARG A 372 5.28 -12.96 -18.16
C ARG A 372 5.84 -13.83 -19.29
N ARG A 373 5.72 -13.37 -20.54
CA ARG A 373 6.01 -14.17 -21.76
C ARG A 373 7.32 -13.80 -22.45
N GLY A 374 7.71 -12.53 -22.41
CA GLY A 374 8.87 -12.00 -23.13
C GLY A 374 8.78 -12.19 -24.64
N ASP A 375 7.56 -12.31 -25.18
CA ASP A 375 7.32 -12.55 -26.61
C ASP A 375 7.05 -11.27 -27.40
N GLN A 376 7.10 -11.39 -28.73
CA GLN A 376 6.91 -10.25 -29.63
C GLN A 376 5.46 -9.76 -29.63
N LEU A 377 4.49 -10.67 -29.58
CA LEU A 377 3.07 -10.36 -29.72
C LEU A 377 2.59 -9.42 -28.62
N THR A 378 2.90 -9.74 -27.38
CA THR A 378 2.52 -8.93 -26.21
C THR A 378 3.22 -7.58 -26.21
N LEU A 379 4.49 -7.52 -26.62
CA LEU A 379 5.25 -6.26 -26.74
C LEU A 379 4.61 -5.32 -27.77
N GLU A 380 4.30 -5.84 -28.96
CA GLU A 380 3.68 -5.05 -30.03
C GLU A 380 2.30 -4.55 -29.62
N SER A 381 1.50 -5.40 -28.96
CA SER A 381 0.19 -5.02 -28.45
C SER A 381 0.31 -3.92 -27.39
N ALA A 382 1.17 -4.10 -26.39
CA ALA A 382 1.39 -3.12 -25.32
C ALA A 382 1.80 -1.76 -25.87
N TYR A 383 2.76 -1.75 -26.79
CA TYR A 383 3.28 -0.54 -27.40
C TYR A 383 2.18 0.19 -28.18
N ARG A 384 1.49 -0.52 -29.08
CA ARG A 384 0.51 0.09 -29.99
C ARG A 384 -0.74 0.54 -29.26
N GLU A 385 -1.20 -0.20 -28.28
CA GLU A 385 -2.40 0.16 -27.52
C GLU A 385 -2.15 1.34 -26.57
N ALA A 386 -0.96 1.43 -25.97
CA ALA A 386 -0.55 2.63 -25.24
C ALA A 386 -0.52 3.85 -26.18
N ALA A 387 0.04 3.71 -27.39
CA ALA A 387 0.05 4.78 -28.37
C ALA A 387 -1.35 5.20 -28.84
N ILE A 388 -2.24 4.23 -29.07
CA ILE A 388 -3.64 4.49 -29.41
C ILE A 388 -4.34 5.30 -28.32
N TYR A 389 -4.17 4.91 -27.05
CA TYR A 389 -4.75 5.64 -25.92
C TYR A 389 -4.20 7.07 -25.82
N ARG A 390 -2.86 7.20 -25.86
CA ARG A 390 -2.16 8.50 -25.79
C ARG A 390 -2.53 9.43 -26.95
N ASN A 391 -2.66 8.91 -28.16
CA ASN A 391 -3.02 9.72 -29.34
C ASN A 391 -4.48 10.20 -29.32
N GLY A 392 -5.33 9.59 -28.51
CA GLY A 392 -6.69 10.07 -28.27
C GLY A 392 -6.78 11.20 -27.24
N LEU A 393 -5.69 11.52 -26.52
CA LEU A 393 -5.70 12.56 -25.50
C LEU A 393 -5.77 13.96 -26.13
N THR A 394 -6.52 14.85 -25.47
CA THR A 394 -6.59 16.28 -25.81
C THR A 394 -6.58 17.11 -24.53
N GLY A 395 -6.17 18.38 -24.62
CA GLY A 395 -5.96 19.24 -23.44
C GLY A 395 -4.71 18.84 -22.66
N THR A 396 -4.52 19.50 -21.50
CA THR A 396 -3.43 19.24 -20.55
C THR A 396 -3.94 19.37 -19.12
N ASP A 397 -3.17 18.87 -18.15
CA ASP A 397 -3.42 18.98 -16.72
C ASP A 397 -4.85 18.52 -16.35
N ALA A 398 -5.51 19.24 -15.45
CA ALA A 398 -6.90 19.02 -15.06
C ALA A 398 -7.92 19.13 -16.22
N SER A 399 -7.53 19.76 -17.34
CA SER A 399 -8.37 19.93 -18.53
C SER A 399 -8.27 18.78 -19.53
N THR A 400 -7.37 17.82 -19.30
CA THR A 400 -7.18 16.66 -20.19
C THR A 400 -8.49 15.92 -20.43
N ARG A 401 -8.67 15.39 -21.64
CA ARG A 401 -9.78 14.51 -22.04
C ARG A 401 -9.24 13.30 -22.76
N ILE A 402 -9.76 12.12 -22.38
CA ILE A 402 -9.40 10.85 -23.01
C ILE A 402 -10.18 10.62 -24.30
N GLY A 403 -9.58 9.90 -25.25
CA GLY A 403 -10.19 9.57 -26.54
C GLY A 403 -11.15 8.38 -26.52
N VAL A 404 -11.56 7.90 -25.35
CA VAL A 404 -12.45 6.72 -25.22
C VAL A 404 -13.89 7.12 -25.56
N PRO A 405 -14.59 6.39 -26.46
CA PRO A 405 -15.94 6.75 -26.89
C PRO A 405 -16.92 6.94 -25.73
N SER A 406 -17.54 8.11 -25.65
CA SER A 406 -18.55 8.47 -24.63
C SER A 406 -18.10 8.27 -23.18
N ALA A 407 -16.81 8.39 -22.90
CA ALA A 407 -16.23 8.15 -21.58
C ALA A 407 -15.24 9.24 -21.12
N ALA A 408 -15.26 10.42 -21.77
CA ALA A 408 -14.29 11.49 -21.55
C ALA A 408 -14.21 11.98 -20.09
N ASP A 409 -15.31 11.85 -19.33
CA ASP A 409 -15.40 12.25 -17.92
C ASP A 409 -15.66 11.04 -16.98
N ASP A 410 -15.56 9.82 -17.50
CA ASP A 410 -15.74 8.59 -16.72
C ASP A 410 -14.37 8.11 -16.19
N LEU A 411 -14.13 8.34 -14.90
CA LEU A 411 -12.81 8.14 -14.30
C LEU A 411 -12.25 6.74 -14.49
N LYS A 412 -13.10 5.70 -14.51
CA LYS A 412 -12.61 4.31 -14.66
C LYS A 412 -11.95 4.01 -16.02
N TYR A 413 -11.97 4.97 -16.95
CA TYR A 413 -11.28 4.89 -18.24
C TYR A 413 -9.99 5.74 -18.32
N HIS A 414 -9.61 6.39 -17.22
CA HIS A 414 -8.40 7.21 -17.14
C HIS A 414 -7.21 6.34 -16.67
N TYR A 415 -6.29 6.06 -17.58
CA TYR A 415 -5.27 5.00 -17.43
C TYR A 415 -3.84 5.55 -17.41
N THR A 416 -3.45 6.11 -16.27
CA THR A 416 -2.08 6.59 -16.06
C THR A 416 -1.05 5.45 -16.06
N GLN A 417 -1.38 4.29 -15.48
CA GLN A 417 -0.45 3.18 -15.33
C GLN A 417 0.09 2.67 -16.67
N GLY A 418 -0.77 2.48 -17.67
CA GLY A 418 -0.34 2.07 -19.01
C GLY A 418 0.60 3.06 -19.69
N LEU A 419 0.37 4.37 -19.50
CA LEU A 419 1.23 5.44 -20.01
C LEU A 419 2.58 5.45 -19.30
N ALA A 420 2.59 5.37 -17.97
CA ALA A 420 3.78 5.31 -17.15
C ALA A 420 4.64 4.06 -17.48
N LEU A 421 4.01 2.90 -17.65
CA LEU A 421 4.70 1.68 -18.08
C LEU A 421 5.33 1.83 -19.46
N HIS A 422 4.62 2.46 -20.41
CA HIS A 422 5.18 2.74 -21.72
C HIS A 422 6.44 3.63 -21.62
N TYR A 423 6.38 4.68 -20.82
CA TYR A 423 7.55 5.52 -20.53
C TYR A 423 8.70 4.71 -19.92
N LEU A 424 8.46 3.93 -18.87
CA LEU A 424 9.50 3.13 -18.21
C LEU A 424 10.13 2.07 -19.13
N MET A 425 9.42 1.63 -20.16
CA MET A 425 9.88 0.63 -21.13
C MET A 425 10.52 1.23 -22.40
N THR A 426 10.40 2.54 -22.62
CA THR A 426 10.84 3.18 -23.88
C THR A 426 11.65 4.46 -23.70
N GLY A 427 11.46 5.17 -22.58
CA GLY A 427 11.93 6.53 -22.35
C GLY A 427 11.25 7.57 -23.25
N ASP A 428 10.03 7.32 -23.72
CA ASP A 428 9.28 8.29 -24.54
C ASP A 428 8.60 9.34 -23.65
N ASP A 429 9.21 10.53 -23.55
CA ASP A 429 8.74 11.63 -22.68
C ASP A 429 7.29 12.03 -22.95
N ARG A 430 6.79 11.83 -24.17
CA ARG A 430 5.39 12.11 -24.52
C ARG A 430 4.41 11.31 -23.66
N PHE A 431 4.82 10.14 -23.17
CA PHE A 431 4.00 9.28 -22.31
C PHE A 431 4.14 9.63 -20.83
N ARG A 432 5.29 10.17 -20.40
CA ARG A 432 5.47 10.72 -19.05
C ARG A 432 4.53 11.92 -18.83
N GLU A 433 4.57 12.88 -19.74
CA GLU A 433 3.70 14.07 -19.71
C GLU A 433 2.22 13.66 -19.76
N SER A 434 1.85 12.72 -20.64
CA SER A 434 0.48 12.20 -20.70
C SER A 434 0.06 11.47 -19.41
N ALA A 435 0.98 10.81 -18.71
CA ALA A 435 0.70 10.17 -17.43
C ALA A 435 0.38 11.22 -16.35
N GLU A 436 1.13 12.32 -16.31
CA GLU A 436 0.88 13.47 -15.43
C GLU A 436 -0.46 14.14 -15.74
N ASP A 437 -0.72 14.44 -17.01
CA ASP A 437 -1.97 15.02 -17.52
C ASP A 437 -3.20 14.19 -17.11
N VAL A 438 -3.15 12.88 -17.37
CA VAL A 438 -4.25 11.96 -17.00
C VAL A 438 -4.37 11.86 -15.48
N GLY A 439 -3.27 11.82 -14.74
CA GLY A 439 -3.27 11.82 -13.28
C GLY A 439 -3.92 13.07 -12.67
N GLN A 440 -3.60 14.25 -13.21
CA GLN A 440 -4.23 15.51 -12.79
C GLN A 440 -5.73 15.55 -13.16
N ARG A 441 -6.10 14.99 -14.33
CA ARG A 441 -7.52 14.86 -14.71
C ARG A 441 -8.30 13.96 -13.77
N ILE A 442 -7.73 12.83 -13.35
CA ILE A 442 -8.32 11.95 -12.33
C ILE A 442 -8.58 12.76 -11.05
N ALA A 443 -7.61 13.55 -10.58
CA ALA A 443 -7.76 14.38 -9.39
C ALA A 443 -8.86 15.46 -9.52
N ALA A 444 -9.12 15.93 -10.75
CA ALA A 444 -10.21 16.86 -11.04
C ALA A 444 -11.58 16.17 -11.10
N LEU A 445 -11.64 14.91 -11.53
CA LEU A 445 -12.87 14.10 -11.58
C LEU A 445 -13.26 13.53 -10.21
N TRP A 446 -12.29 13.32 -9.31
CA TRP A 446 -12.48 12.58 -8.04
C TRP A 446 -11.99 13.39 -6.84
N THR A 447 -12.63 14.54 -6.61
CA THR A 447 -12.24 15.50 -5.58
C THR A 447 -12.49 15.03 -4.15
N SER A 448 -13.43 14.09 -3.97
CA SER A 448 -13.74 13.46 -2.69
C SER A 448 -13.57 11.94 -2.80
N PRO A 449 -12.39 11.38 -2.50
CA PRO A 449 -12.15 9.96 -2.70
C PRO A 449 -12.85 9.04 -1.69
N GLY A 450 -13.26 9.58 -0.54
CA GLY A 450 -13.98 8.84 0.48
C GLY A 450 -15.46 8.66 0.17
N TYR A 451 -16.06 7.71 0.88
CA TYR A 451 -17.49 7.43 0.90
C TYR A 451 -18.02 7.78 2.30
N ALA A 452 -19.12 8.51 2.35
CA ALA A 452 -19.71 8.98 3.61
C ALA A 452 -20.86 8.10 4.12
N GLY A 453 -21.09 6.93 3.50
CA GLY A 453 -22.19 6.04 3.86
C GLY A 453 -23.56 6.47 3.32
N GLY A 454 -23.59 7.38 2.32
CA GLY A 454 -24.79 7.90 1.70
C GLY A 454 -25.08 7.28 0.34
N SER A 455 -25.83 8.01 -0.50
CA SER A 455 -26.11 7.65 -1.89
C SER A 455 -25.10 8.27 -2.87
N ASP A 456 -24.00 8.83 -2.37
CA ASP A 456 -22.90 9.32 -3.17
C ASP A 456 -22.28 8.17 -3.95
N PHE A 457 -22.02 8.39 -5.24
CA PHE A 457 -21.50 7.36 -6.12
C PHE A 457 -20.08 6.97 -5.71
N TRP A 458 -19.86 5.70 -5.42
CA TRP A 458 -18.56 5.16 -5.04
C TRP A 458 -18.47 3.67 -5.38
N THR A 459 -17.35 3.25 -5.99
CA THR A 459 -17.03 1.83 -6.13
C THR A 459 -15.53 1.59 -5.95
N GLU A 460 -15.15 0.37 -5.57
CA GLU A 460 -13.73 -0.02 -5.44
C GLU A 460 -12.98 0.13 -6.76
N ARG A 461 -13.67 -0.04 -7.89
CA ARG A 461 -13.10 0.19 -9.22
C ARG A 461 -12.70 1.65 -9.44
N HIS A 462 -13.55 2.61 -9.08
CA HIS A 462 -13.21 4.03 -9.22
C HIS A 462 -12.09 4.40 -8.26
N ALA A 463 -12.18 3.95 -7.01
CA ALA A 463 -11.12 4.13 -6.02
C ALA A 463 -9.78 3.55 -6.49
N GLY A 464 -9.80 2.33 -7.04
CA GLY A 464 -8.62 1.64 -7.53
C GLY A 464 -7.98 2.33 -8.73
N PHE A 465 -8.76 2.71 -9.75
CA PHE A 465 -8.21 3.45 -10.90
C PHE A 465 -7.73 4.85 -10.52
N ALA A 466 -8.39 5.52 -9.58
CA ALA A 466 -7.92 6.80 -9.06
C ALA A 466 -6.55 6.64 -8.38
N LEU A 467 -6.42 5.66 -7.47
CA LEU A 467 -5.19 5.41 -6.74
C LEU A 467 -4.05 4.98 -7.66
N LEU A 468 -4.30 4.05 -8.59
CA LEU A 468 -3.33 3.67 -9.63
C LEU A 468 -2.95 4.88 -10.49
N GLY A 469 -3.92 5.76 -10.79
CA GLY A 469 -3.69 7.05 -11.43
C GLY A 469 -2.61 7.88 -10.73
N TYR A 470 -2.80 8.14 -9.44
CA TYR A 470 -1.89 8.97 -8.65
C TYR A 470 -0.53 8.31 -8.46
N VAL A 471 -0.50 7.02 -8.08
CA VAL A 471 0.75 6.30 -7.80
C VAL A 471 1.63 6.20 -9.05
N TRP A 472 1.05 5.89 -10.21
CA TRP A 472 1.85 5.73 -11.42
C TRP A 472 2.26 7.06 -12.05
N ALA A 473 1.48 8.13 -11.89
CA ALA A 473 1.96 9.48 -12.21
C ALA A 473 3.13 9.85 -11.28
N ARG A 474 3.01 9.58 -9.97
CA ARG A 474 4.08 9.82 -8.99
C ARG A 474 5.37 9.09 -9.35
N ILE A 475 5.29 7.85 -9.83
CA ILE A 475 6.48 7.05 -10.16
C ILE A 475 7.30 7.67 -11.29
N VAL A 476 6.65 8.25 -12.30
CA VAL A 476 7.33 8.70 -13.53
C VAL A 476 7.51 10.19 -13.63
N THR A 477 6.84 10.97 -12.79
CA THR A 477 6.91 12.44 -12.86
C THR A 477 8.29 12.97 -12.49
N ASP A 478 8.70 14.05 -13.15
CA ASP A 478 9.93 14.77 -12.85
C ASP A 478 9.70 16.01 -11.95
N ASP A 479 8.49 16.54 -11.87
CA ASP A 479 8.19 17.80 -11.18
C ASP A 479 6.94 17.80 -10.28
N LEU A 480 6.01 16.85 -10.46
CA LEU A 480 4.74 16.78 -9.71
C LEU A 480 4.75 15.75 -8.58
N GLY A 481 5.92 15.29 -8.13
CA GLY A 481 6.06 14.26 -7.10
C GLY A 481 5.25 14.56 -5.83
N ALA A 482 5.45 15.75 -5.24
CA ALA A 482 4.74 16.15 -4.03
C ALA A 482 3.21 16.27 -4.22
N TYR A 483 2.76 16.67 -5.43
CA TYR A 483 1.34 16.77 -5.75
C TYR A 483 0.68 15.39 -5.74
N PHE A 484 1.24 14.44 -6.47
CA PHE A 484 0.69 13.09 -6.54
C PHE A 484 0.81 12.33 -5.23
N ASP A 485 1.89 12.58 -4.47
CA ASP A 485 2.04 12.06 -3.11
C ASP A 485 0.88 12.50 -2.21
N GLY A 486 0.51 13.78 -2.25
CA GLY A 486 -0.63 14.30 -1.50
C GLY A 486 -1.97 13.72 -1.95
N LYS A 487 -2.15 13.49 -3.27
CA LYS A 487 -3.37 12.87 -3.82
C LYS A 487 -3.50 11.40 -3.42
N SER A 488 -2.43 10.61 -3.54
CA SER A 488 -2.44 9.21 -3.13
C SER A 488 -2.62 9.06 -1.61
N ASP A 489 -1.98 9.92 -0.81
CA ASP A 489 -2.13 9.89 0.65
C ASP A 489 -3.56 10.16 1.08
N ALA A 490 -4.18 11.23 0.55
CA ALA A 490 -5.56 11.58 0.86
C ALA A 490 -6.55 10.48 0.44
N ALA A 491 -6.32 9.85 -0.72
CA ALA A 491 -7.14 8.74 -1.19
C ALA A 491 -7.03 7.52 -0.25
N VAL A 492 -5.81 7.11 0.10
CA VAL A 492 -5.59 5.97 1.00
C VAL A 492 -6.14 6.24 2.39
N ASP A 493 -5.91 7.43 2.95
CA ASP A 493 -6.45 7.80 4.27
C ASP A 493 -7.98 7.71 4.28
N ALA A 494 -8.64 8.13 3.19
CA ALA A 494 -10.08 7.99 3.02
C ALA A 494 -10.52 6.51 2.92
N TYR A 495 -9.86 5.70 2.11
CA TYR A 495 -10.21 4.27 1.96
C TYR A 495 -10.01 3.48 3.25
N LEU A 496 -8.95 3.76 4.01
CA LEU A 496 -8.69 3.13 5.30
C LEU A 496 -9.76 3.52 6.33
N SER A 497 -10.13 4.80 6.38
CA SER A 497 -11.21 5.29 7.23
C SER A 497 -12.54 4.61 6.89
N MET A 498 -12.85 4.47 5.60
CA MET A 498 -14.04 3.75 5.13
C MET A 498 -14.02 2.28 5.54
N GLN A 499 -12.92 1.56 5.27
CA GLN A 499 -12.80 0.15 5.60
C GLN A 499 -12.95 -0.08 7.10
N GLN A 500 -12.50 0.86 7.94
CA GLN A 500 -12.64 0.81 9.38
C GLN A 500 -14.07 1.10 9.85
N THR A 501 -14.80 1.97 9.13
CA THR A 501 -16.09 2.50 9.57
C THR A 501 -17.28 1.70 9.05
N TYR A 502 -17.27 1.29 7.78
CA TYR A 502 -18.48 0.84 7.10
C TYR A 502 -18.51 -0.67 6.77
N PRO A 503 -19.68 -1.33 6.89
CA PRO A 503 -20.82 -0.84 7.66
C PRO A 503 -20.50 -0.77 9.16
N ALA A 504 -21.09 0.21 9.86
CA ALA A 504 -20.85 0.42 11.30
C ALA A 504 -21.35 -0.75 12.17
N THR A 505 -22.29 -1.53 11.65
CA THR A 505 -22.83 -2.73 12.29
C THR A 505 -21.88 -3.92 12.22
N TRP A 506 -20.86 -3.89 11.35
CA TRP A 506 -19.91 -4.98 11.24
C TRP A 506 -18.88 -4.94 12.36
N THR A 507 -18.80 -6.02 13.13
CA THR A 507 -18.01 -6.09 14.37
C THR A 507 -16.65 -6.77 14.19
N ASP A 508 -16.46 -7.59 13.14
CA ASP A 508 -15.16 -8.21 12.88
C ASP A 508 -14.22 -7.24 12.18
N LEU A 509 -13.35 -6.59 12.97
CA LEU A 509 -12.36 -5.63 12.47
C LEU A 509 -11.15 -6.29 11.79
N GLY A 510 -11.00 -7.61 11.92
CA GLY A 510 -9.91 -8.39 11.33
C GLY A 510 -10.18 -8.88 9.92
N ALA A 511 -11.44 -8.88 9.49
CA ALA A 511 -11.90 -9.25 8.15
C ALA A 511 -12.97 -8.26 7.67
N ARG A 512 -12.60 -7.34 6.76
CA ARG A 512 -13.47 -6.22 6.31
C ARG A 512 -13.27 -5.88 4.85
N CYS A 513 -14.38 -5.62 4.15
CA CYS A 513 -14.34 -4.98 2.84
C CYS A 513 -14.21 -3.47 2.94
N PHE A 514 -13.96 -2.82 1.80
CA PHE A 514 -14.29 -1.41 1.60
C PHE A 514 -15.81 -1.26 1.42
N GLY A 515 -16.53 -1.40 2.54
CA GLY A 515 -17.98 -1.51 2.56
C GLY A 515 -18.66 -0.24 2.04
N HIS A 516 -19.55 -0.44 1.06
CA HIS A 516 -20.41 0.59 0.49
C HIS A 516 -21.78 -0.01 0.17
N THR A 517 -22.75 0.81 -0.24
CA THR A 517 -24.07 0.32 -0.64
C THR A 517 -24.07 -0.02 -2.13
N ASP A 518 -24.82 -1.03 -2.53
CA ASP A 518 -25.19 -1.29 -3.92
C ASP A 518 -25.70 -0.01 -4.64
N THR A 519 -26.52 0.80 -3.97
CA THR A 519 -27.02 2.07 -4.53
C THR A 519 -25.87 3.04 -4.83
N SER A 520 -24.88 3.14 -3.95
CA SER A 520 -23.66 3.93 -4.23
C SER A 520 -22.84 3.34 -5.38
N ALA A 521 -22.95 2.04 -5.65
CA ALA A 521 -22.35 1.41 -6.82
C ALA A 521 -23.16 1.61 -8.12
N GLY A 522 -24.34 2.21 -8.05
CA GLY A 522 -25.28 2.34 -9.17
C GLY A 522 -26.04 1.05 -9.47
N GLU A 523 -26.09 0.12 -8.51
CA GLU A 523 -26.84 -1.13 -8.55
C GLU A 523 -28.15 -1.00 -7.74
N ASP A 524 -29.09 -1.93 -7.92
CA ASP A 524 -30.43 -1.91 -7.29
C ASP A 524 -30.73 -3.20 -6.51
N PHE A 525 -29.92 -3.48 -5.50
CA PHE A 525 -30.07 -4.53 -4.48
C PHE A 525 -30.67 -3.97 -3.16
N ALA A 526 -31.56 -2.98 -3.26
CA ALA A 526 -32.29 -2.37 -2.15
C ALA A 526 -31.45 -1.66 -1.07
N GLY A 527 -30.30 -1.07 -1.39
CA GLY A 527 -29.52 -0.27 -0.44
C GLY A 527 -28.69 -1.12 0.54
N THR A 528 -28.41 -2.36 0.19
CA THR A 528 -27.69 -3.32 1.03
C THR A 528 -26.19 -3.02 1.09
N TRP A 529 -25.63 -3.13 2.30
CA TRP A 529 -24.19 -3.04 2.52
C TRP A 529 -23.47 -4.26 1.94
N GLY A 530 -22.41 -3.98 1.18
CA GLY A 530 -21.62 -5.03 0.56
C GLY A 530 -20.29 -4.52 0.02
N CYS A 531 -19.66 -5.37 -0.77
CA CYS A 531 -18.50 -5.03 -1.56
C CYS A 531 -18.43 -5.94 -2.78
N SER A 532 -17.68 -5.53 -3.80
CA SER A 532 -17.43 -6.34 -4.97
C SER A 532 -16.05 -6.99 -4.89
N PRO A 533 -15.95 -8.33 -4.71
CA PRO A 533 -14.66 -9.02 -4.62
C PRO A 533 -13.77 -8.78 -5.85
N TRP A 534 -14.37 -8.69 -7.03
CA TRP A 534 -13.63 -8.52 -8.28
C TRP A 534 -13.23 -7.06 -8.53
N MET A 535 -14.10 -6.07 -8.27
CA MET A 535 -13.68 -4.65 -8.35
C MET A 535 -12.62 -4.32 -7.30
N SER A 536 -12.69 -4.96 -6.14
CA SER A 536 -11.72 -4.82 -5.05
C SER A 536 -10.29 -5.23 -5.46
N ALA A 537 -10.11 -6.07 -6.47
CA ALA A 537 -8.77 -6.41 -6.97
C ALA A 537 -8.03 -5.21 -7.55
N ILE A 538 -8.73 -4.26 -8.19
CA ILE A 538 -8.11 -3.04 -8.73
C ILE A 538 -7.69 -2.11 -7.58
N LEU A 539 -8.51 -2.00 -6.53
CA LEU A 539 -8.15 -1.24 -5.35
C LEU A 539 -6.99 -1.89 -4.58
N ALA A 540 -6.98 -3.22 -4.45
CA ALA A 540 -5.87 -3.94 -3.84
C ALA A 540 -4.56 -3.76 -4.63
N ASP A 541 -4.59 -3.81 -5.97
CA ASP A 541 -3.46 -3.50 -6.85
C ASP A 541 -2.94 -2.07 -6.62
N GLY A 542 -3.85 -1.09 -6.52
CA GLY A 542 -3.50 0.29 -6.18
C GLY A 542 -2.88 0.45 -4.79
N LEU A 543 -3.42 -0.23 -3.77
CA LEU A 543 -2.91 -0.20 -2.39
C LEU A 543 -1.52 -0.84 -2.27
N ASP A 544 -1.26 -1.93 -2.99
CA ASP A 544 0.06 -2.57 -2.97
C ASP A 544 1.10 -1.76 -3.74
N ALA A 545 0.73 -1.17 -4.89
CA ALA A 545 1.58 -0.24 -5.62
C ALA A 545 1.93 0.97 -4.73
N TYR A 546 0.94 1.57 -4.06
CA TYR A 546 1.14 2.65 -3.10
C TYR A 546 2.05 2.22 -1.94
N ALA A 547 1.84 1.04 -1.37
CA ALA A 547 2.65 0.55 -0.25
C ALA A 547 4.11 0.32 -0.66
N THR A 548 4.33 -0.14 -1.89
CA THR A 548 5.67 -0.35 -2.46
C THR A 548 6.41 0.98 -2.65
N ASP A 549 5.70 2.01 -3.09
CA ASP A 549 6.29 3.32 -3.38
C ASP A 549 6.48 4.19 -2.12
N ARG A 550 5.53 4.19 -1.18
CA ARG A 550 5.58 5.08 0.00
C ARG A 550 6.41 4.56 1.16
N GLY A 551 6.46 3.24 1.37
CA GLY A 551 7.14 2.65 2.53
C GLY A 551 6.54 3.05 3.89
N GLY A 552 7.28 2.75 4.97
CA GLY A 552 6.94 3.16 6.34
C GLY A 552 5.56 2.72 6.84
N THR A 553 4.99 3.49 7.77
CA THR A 553 3.67 3.22 8.37
C THR A 553 2.54 3.22 7.34
N ARG A 554 2.61 4.09 6.33
CA ARG A 554 1.63 4.15 5.23
C ARG A 554 1.59 2.83 4.46
N ALA A 555 2.73 2.26 4.13
CA ALA A 555 2.81 0.94 3.50
C ALA A 555 2.26 -0.18 4.37
N THR A 556 2.58 -0.18 5.67
CA THR A 556 2.07 -1.16 6.62
C THR A 556 0.55 -1.11 6.73
N ASN A 557 -0.03 0.09 6.78
CA ASN A 557 -1.49 0.28 6.88
C ASN A 557 -2.21 -0.18 5.61
N ALA A 558 -1.70 0.17 4.43
CA ALA A 558 -2.25 -0.28 3.15
C ALA A 558 -2.19 -1.81 3.00
N LYS A 559 -1.07 -2.44 3.36
CA LYS A 559 -0.95 -3.91 3.39
C LYS A 559 -1.89 -4.56 4.40
N SER A 560 -2.05 -3.98 5.58
CA SER A 560 -3.03 -4.46 6.56
C SER A 560 -4.46 -4.38 6.05
N ALA A 561 -4.81 -3.35 5.28
CA ALA A 561 -6.12 -3.23 4.64
C ALA A 561 -6.37 -4.33 3.60
N ILE A 562 -5.35 -4.65 2.78
CA ILE A 562 -5.41 -5.79 1.86
C ILE A 562 -5.61 -7.11 2.62
N VAL A 563 -4.91 -7.32 3.73
CA VAL A 563 -5.08 -8.52 4.57
C VAL A 563 -6.51 -8.65 5.10
N LYS A 564 -7.11 -7.55 5.60
CA LYS A 564 -8.51 -7.55 6.07
C LYS A 564 -9.48 -7.88 4.94
N LEU A 565 -9.26 -7.32 3.75
CA LEU A 565 -10.07 -7.55 2.56
C LEU A 565 -10.00 -9.02 2.11
N GLY A 566 -8.79 -9.58 1.98
CA GLY A 566 -8.66 -10.99 1.57
C GLY A 566 -9.21 -11.97 2.60
N LYS A 567 -9.17 -11.65 3.90
CA LYS A 567 -9.81 -12.48 4.94
C LYS A 567 -11.32 -12.56 4.78
N ILE A 568 -11.99 -11.44 4.55
CA ILE A 568 -13.45 -11.45 4.38
C ILE A 568 -13.86 -12.10 3.06
N ILE A 569 -13.12 -11.86 1.96
CA ILE A 569 -13.39 -12.49 0.67
C ILE A 569 -13.17 -14.02 0.75
N ALA A 570 -12.11 -14.46 1.43
CA ALA A 570 -11.88 -15.89 1.63
C ALA A 570 -13.01 -16.54 2.44
N ARG A 571 -13.51 -15.87 3.49
CA ARG A 571 -14.52 -16.45 4.37
C ARG A 571 -15.92 -16.39 3.78
N ASP A 572 -16.33 -15.23 3.27
CA ASP A 572 -17.72 -14.90 2.96
C ASP A 572 -17.94 -14.59 1.48
N GLY A 573 -16.88 -14.33 0.70
CA GLY A 573 -16.98 -13.89 -0.70
C GLY A 573 -17.23 -15.01 -1.72
N ARG A 574 -17.79 -16.15 -1.30
CA ARG A 574 -17.98 -17.34 -2.13
C ARG A 574 -19.23 -18.12 -1.76
N ASP A 575 -19.82 -18.78 -2.76
CA ASP A 575 -20.93 -19.72 -2.57
C ASP A 575 -20.47 -21.06 -1.96
N SER A 576 -21.43 -21.95 -1.68
CA SER A 576 -21.17 -23.27 -1.11
C SER A 576 -20.34 -24.19 -2.02
N THR A 577 -20.22 -23.88 -3.30
CA THR A 577 -19.36 -24.61 -4.27
C THR A 577 -17.96 -24.03 -4.37
N GLY A 578 -17.70 -22.91 -3.67
CA GLY A 578 -16.45 -22.16 -3.70
C GLY A 578 -16.36 -21.13 -4.84
N LYS A 579 -17.44 -20.91 -5.59
CA LYS A 579 -17.49 -19.91 -6.66
C LYS A 579 -17.56 -18.50 -6.07
N PRO A 580 -16.69 -17.58 -6.49
CA PRO A 580 -16.72 -16.22 -5.97
C PRO A 580 -17.97 -15.45 -6.36
N TYR A 581 -18.40 -14.56 -5.47
CA TYR A 581 -19.49 -13.64 -5.74
C TYR A 581 -19.04 -12.45 -6.59
N TYR A 582 -19.93 -11.99 -7.47
CA TYR A 582 -19.81 -10.69 -8.12
C TYR A 582 -19.99 -9.55 -7.10
N TRP A 583 -20.97 -9.73 -6.21
CA TRP A 583 -21.29 -8.84 -5.09
C TRP A 583 -21.49 -9.68 -3.83
N MET A 584 -20.84 -9.30 -2.73
CA MET A 584 -21.02 -9.97 -1.43
C MET A 584 -21.66 -9.03 -0.41
N GLY A 585 -22.73 -9.49 0.22
CA GLY A 585 -23.40 -8.79 1.31
C GLY A 585 -22.57 -8.83 2.60
N ILE A 586 -22.54 -7.72 3.34
CA ILE A 586 -21.85 -7.65 4.64
C ILE A 586 -22.90 -7.62 5.74
N GLY A 587 -23.01 -8.72 6.48
CA GLY A 587 -24.03 -8.88 7.52
C GLY A 587 -25.44 -9.10 6.97
N SER A 588 -25.55 -9.47 5.69
CA SER A 588 -26.77 -9.86 5.00
C SER A 588 -26.51 -11.09 4.12
N VAL A 589 -27.57 -11.67 3.56
CA VAL A 589 -27.49 -12.75 2.55
C VAL A 589 -27.72 -12.22 1.13
N ALA A 590 -27.53 -10.91 0.92
CA ALA A 590 -27.69 -10.26 -0.38
C ALA A 590 -26.42 -10.44 -1.21
N ASP A 591 -26.12 -11.70 -1.52
CA ASP A 591 -24.99 -12.10 -2.35
C ASP A 591 -25.47 -12.34 -3.78
N ASP A 592 -24.61 -11.99 -4.75
CA ASP A 592 -24.87 -12.25 -6.17
C ASP A 592 -23.71 -13.03 -6.79
N VAL A 593 -24.02 -14.19 -7.37
CA VAL A 593 -23.05 -15.04 -8.03
C VAL A 593 -22.94 -14.62 -9.48
N ASP A 594 -21.71 -14.48 -9.97
CA ASP A 594 -21.49 -14.29 -11.41
C ASP A 594 -22.02 -15.49 -12.22
N PRO A 595 -22.98 -15.32 -13.12
CA PRO A 595 -23.46 -16.43 -13.94
C PRO A 595 -22.39 -16.94 -14.92
N TYR A 596 -21.31 -16.21 -15.20
CA TYR A 596 -20.41 -16.49 -16.33
C TYR A 596 -19.04 -17.12 -16.03
N ASP A 597 -18.72 -17.46 -14.78
CA ASP A 597 -17.40 -18.03 -14.42
C ASP A 597 -16.22 -17.13 -14.87
N GLU A 598 -16.42 -15.81 -14.93
CA GLU A 598 -15.41 -14.83 -15.40
C GLU A 598 -14.73 -14.08 -14.25
N HIS A 599 -15.09 -14.39 -12.98
CA HIS A 599 -14.61 -13.68 -11.78
C HIS A 599 -13.88 -14.59 -10.77
N TRP A 600 -13.21 -15.64 -11.25
CA TRP A 600 -12.40 -16.51 -10.38
C TRP A 600 -11.04 -15.88 -10.01
N GLY A 601 -10.42 -15.14 -10.93
CA GLY A 601 -9.05 -14.69 -10.81
C GLY A 601 -8.86 -13.54 -9.83
N GLU A 602 -9.75 -12.55 -9.85
CA GLU A 602 -9.66 -11.33 -9.05
C GLU A 602 -9.79 -11.61 -7.54
N PRO A 603 -10.76 -12.43 -7.08
CA PRO A 603 -10.83 -12.79 -5.67
C PRO A 603 -9.65 -13.67 -5.25
N ALA A 604 -9.19 -14.59 -6.13
CA ALA A 604 -7.99 -15.40 -5.87
C ALA A 604 -6.76 -14.51 -5.65
N TYR A 605 -6.63 -13.46 -6.48
CA TYR A 605 -5.58 -12.47 -6.38
C TYR A 605 -5.59 -11.77 -5.03
N VAL A 606 -6.73 -11.20 -4.62
CA VAL A 606 -6.84 -10.47 -3.35
C VAL A 606 -6.55 -11.38 -2.15
N VAL A 607 -7.06 -12.62 -2.17
CA VAL A 607 -6.80 -13.59 -1.09
C VAL A 607 -5.33 -14.02 -1.06
N ALA A 608 -4.68 -14.20 -2.22
CA ALA A 608 -3.26 -14.50 -2.29
C ALA A 608 -2.40 -13.35 -1.75
N MET A 609 -2.74 -12.10 -2.08
CA MET A 609 -2.08 -10.92 -1.51
C MET A 609 -2.23 -10.88 0.02
N ALA A 610 -3.43 -11.18 0.53
CA ALA A 610 -3.66 -11.25 1.98
C ALA A 610 -2.83 -12.35 2.66
N TRP A 611 -2.71 -13.53 2.06
CA TRP A 611 -1.82 -14.57 2.55
C TRP A 611 -0.36 -14.10 2.58
N HIS A 612 0.11 -13.51 1.48
CA HIS A 612 1.48 -13.02 1.35
C HIS A 612 1.82 -11.92 2.36
N HIS A 613 1.03 -10.84 2.40
CA HIS A 613 1.26 -9.71 3.32
C HIS A 613 0.94 -10.06 4.78
N GLY A 614 0.11 -11.09 5.01
CA GLY A 614 -0.13 -11.70 6.32
C GLY A 614 1.02 -12.57 6.82
N GLY A 615 2.16 -12.62 6.12
CA GLY A 615 3.34 -13.37 6.53
C GLY A 615 3.36 -14.84 6.10
N ARG A 616 2.45 -15.24 5.19
CA ARG A 616 2.36 -16.60 4.62
C ARG A 616 2.06 -17.70 5.63
N THR A 617 1.46 -17.37 6.78
CA THR A 617 1.18 -18.33 7.86
C THR A 617 -0.26 -18.82 7.92
N ASP A 618 -1.20 -18.12 7.29
CA ASP A 618 -2.63 -18.46 7.34
C ASP A 618 -2.98 -19.51 6.26
N ALA A 619 -3.01 -20.78 6.66
CA ALA A 619 -3.33 -21.89 5.76
C ALA A 619 -4.74 -21.79 5.15
N SER A 620 -5.69 -21.10 5.81
CA SER A 620 -7.05 -20.94 5.28
C SER A 620 -7.07 -20.01 4.07
N LEU A 621 -6.28 -18.92 4.10
CA LEU A 621 -6.12 -18.01 2.95
C LEU A 621 -5.41 -18.71 1.80
N GLN A 622 -4.33 -19.45 2.08
CA GLN A 622 -3.62 -20.20 1.05
C GLN A 622 -4.54 -21.21 0.35
N SER A 623 -5.30 -21.98 1.14
CA SER A 623 -6.27 -22.95 0.63
C SER A 623 -7.37 -22.29 -0.19
N ALA A 624 -7.93 -21.17 0.28
CA ALA A 624 -8.97 -20.43 -0.43
C ALA A 624 -8.48 -19.89 -1.79
N ALA A 625 -7.32 -19.24 -1.83
CA ALA A 625 -6.74 -18.74 -3.08
C ALA A 625 -6.43 -19.89 -4.06
N THR A 626 -5.86 -21.00 -3.56
CA THR A 626 -5.56 -22.18 -4.40
C THR A 626 -6.82 -22.81 -4.97
N SER A 627 -7.89 -22.89 -4.18
CA SER A 627 -9.19 -23.39 -4.63
C SER A 627 -9.82 -22.50 -5.71
N MET A 628 -9.72 -21.17 -5.58
CA MET A 628 -10.23 -20.25 -6.59
C MET A 628 -9.42 -20.35 -7.89
N LEU A 629 -8.08 -20.53 -7.82
CA LEU A 629 -7.25 -20.79 -9.01
C LEU A 629 -7.60 -22.12 -9.69
N ALA A 630 -7.94 -23.16 -8.92
CA ALA A 630 -8.43 -24.41 -9.50
C ALA A 630 -9.77 -24.20 -10.23
N GLY A 631 -10.65 -23.36 -9.69
CA GLY A 631 -11.88 -22.93 -10.37
C GLY A 631 -11.59 -22.16 -11.66
N LEU A 632 -10.68 -21.17 -11.62
CA LEU A 632 -10.21 -20.44 -12.80
C LEU A 632 -9.71 -21.40 -13.88
N LYS A 633 -8.83 -22.33 -13.52
CA LYS A 633 -8.24 -23.30 -14.47
C LYS A 633 -9.26 -24.26 -15.09
N SER A 634 -10.31 -24.62 -14.36
CA SER A 634 -11.25 -25.67 -14.78
C SER A 634 -12.55 -25.16 -15.39
N LYS A 635 -12.95 -23.92 -15.08
CA LYS A 635 -14.28 -23.39 -15.43
C LYS A 635 -14.22 -22.06 -16.18
N ALA A 636 -13.20 -21.24 -15.96
CA ALA A 636 -13.21 -19.88 -16.50
C ALA A 636 -12.96 -19.86 -17.99
N SER A 637 -13.50 -18.82 -18.62
CA SER A 637 -13.24 -18.50 -20.01
C SER A 637 -13.21 -16.97 -20.19
N SER A 638 -12.54 -16.49 -21.25
CA SER A 638 -12.56 -15.08 -21.64
C SER A 638 -13.11 -14.92 -23.07
N PRO A 639 -14.41 -15.19 -23.30
CA PRO A 639 -15.01 -15.22 -24.63
C PRO A 639 -15.06 -13.85 -25.32
N HIS A 640 -14.96 -12.76 -24.56
CA HIS A 640 -15.10 -11.40 -25.08
C HIS A 640 -13.87 -10.58 -24.69
N MET A 641 -13.54 -9.55 -25.49
CA MET A 641 -12.42 -8.64 -25.21
C MET A 641 -12.54 -8.00 -23.82
N ARG A 642 -13.76 -7.63 -23.43
CA ARG A 642 -14.04 -7.07 -22.12
C ARG A 642 -13.64 -8.06 -21.00
N SER A 643 -14.00 -9.34 -21.12
CA SER A 643 -13.72 -10.35 -20.11
C SER A 643 -12.26 -10.75 -20.03
N PHE A 644 -11.58 -10.77 -21.17
CA PHE A 644 -10.13 -10.82 -21.21
C PHE A 644 -9.49 -9.65 -20.45
N ASN A 645 -9.98 -8.41 -20.64
CA ASN A 645 -9.38 -7.24 -20.02
C ASN A 645 -9.35 -7.29 -18.49
N TRP A 646 -10.46 -7.66 -17.84
CA TRP A 646 -10.47 -7.66 -16.37
C TRP A 646 -9.71 -8.86 -15.79
N GLN A 647 -9.89 -10.06 -16.35
CA GLN A 647 -9.24 -11.28 -15.87
C GLN A 647 -7.72 -11.24 -16.00
N CYS A 648 -7.23 -10.58 -17.05
CA CYS A 648 -5.80 -10.62 -17.40
C CYS A 648 -5.00 -9.38 -17.01
N ARG A 649 -5.64 -8.39 -16.36
CA ARG A 649 -4.96 -7.14 -15.96
C ARG A 649 -4.22 -7.27 -14.63
N SER A 650 -4.94 -7.43 -13.52
CA SER A 650 -4.36 -7.43 -12.17
C SER A 650 -4.16 -8.84 -11.65
N ALA A 651 -5.13 -9.71 -11.87
CA ALA A 651 -5.15 -11.04 -11.29
C ALA A 651 -4.02 -11.96 -11.79
N VAL A 652 -3.41 -11.68 -12.95
CA VAL A 652 -2.22 -12.39 -13.44
C VAL A 652 -1.03 -12.31 -12.47
N ALA A 653 -1.03 -11.40 -11.50
CA ALA A 653 0.00 -11.38 -10.46
C ALA A 653 -0.20 -12.45 -9.35
N THR A 654 -1.37 -13.12 -9.28
CA THR A 654 -1.68 -14.13 -8.23
C THR A 654 -0.57 -15.15 -7.99
N PRO A 655 0.04 -15.77 -9.03
CA PRO A 655 1.12 -16.73 -8.83
C PRO A 655 2.34 -16.19 -8.08
N TYR A 656 2.66 -14.90 -8.22
CA TYR A 656 3.75 -14.28 -7.46
C TYR A 656 3.48 -14.31 -5.95
N TYR A 657 2.24 -14.05 -5.56
CA TYR A 657 1.87 -13.98 -4.15
C TYR A 657 1.78 -15.37 -3.50
N LEU A 658 1.51 -16.42 -4.29
CA LEU A 658 1.42 -17.82 -3.83
C LEU A 658 2.73 -18.61 -3.90
N LYS A 659 3.69 -18.17 -4.73
CA LYS A 659 5.03 -18.74 -4.82
C LYS A 659 5.89 -18.19 -3.69
#